data_AF-W6L807-F1
#
_entry.id   AF-W6L807-F1
#
_cell.length_a   1.000
_cell.length_b   1.000
_cell.length_c   1.000
_cell.angle_alpha   90.00
_cell.angle_beta   90.00
_cell.angle_gamma   90.00
#
_symmetry.space_group_name_H-M   'P 1'
#
loop_
_entity.id
_entity.type
_entity.pdbx_description
1 polymer ?
#
loop_
_entity_poly.entity_id
_entity_poly.type
_entity_poly.pdbx_seq_one_letter_code
_entity_poly.pdbx_strand_id
1 'polypeptide(L)'
;MMRRRTPWWRSSACRSATKQNDSLALALFELRRHLKTLDVREYRPLGTPIEFRFYQRYTNHPNRQSGIQFLTHYNTHQRFRVKKDYIDYMNWGKEQGQARLPHRHQRVAFDFHDDLHPTLVDSETTEWFREQDPTMGRHPDLTTSFDPNKKVFSHPEHWNKMFSKRRPGEGDIKLHALDSKSLLGPLVTQTDTQEVSYFHMNTQGPTHGKVPGINAPFLGEFDRKMMQAMSYPLNKYNTLTANDGRFSKTIFINEPRRHQCLSTKLAKHLNLVIDQTTNAVYSKLTVLTAAQSGLTDFFCGGLDLEEVGFDVNMAVLLRRRAESLKSQGDSKNAAERERLLQDANRHQDRADEALREHAALIWRAYTAPRPFMTLVNGKCRGTGCGLALAAKFCALRDATEFIFDGPHIGLTPYGGITHLLARQETSLKFPGLAEFVLLTGTSLFAGDVLRLGWTDLFTSLPDMTFHIKEWFDNSEHLHNDAVAWQLGHLLESCFKMKDAHSSAMERSAISPTRARWIEDAFADQPSVEGILTSLGGIEKLELGSPHNTMDGCFTTPYTLASVADGVKKLESSQLRYTLSPWTITPPEEEAAARQAGDIFLSYVLESRGSREVVVHRDREKLQRWKRQREEEYLRYRELQSSCYLRHVYARLEGCENTLVSFDFDFDFQANAGKAADADELRAITLNQLKQAVLNALKMPSTRAIELGWYLPTLDTAHVRSDAELQVVLHNDTGLEDIAENLQYPPVYFIVKRVNLYFSEWAYAVKHQMLLQSPFALKASFELLKEVRRDATTSQQPCLLEEALGMEYKYFVRCMQRPDFFDVGQHTLKSAEAWGAIKEARERQIHQSHLPMRPLPDFEAVFEREVELDGHFFRLRPRWSPPTLQEVSKDAIERLREPLHFAHDGVVSLCARTHCGKSKFLDGMIEDAGGLELVHELGELDKEGTPKVAPLKGNAHVPNNVNFYEMARHPWEDTPSSWRRNGFTEGSKEYFEAQYKEAERAVYDEEGSGAYSYWPSKDAIESTHSEVEERGARLLEKRLYGELERAKRGVEPWASKLREKALEGKLQYRVEIATQEEKIYDDEYYRWFITPGHHPNPSGLTLGRKKTSAKSNEDRELEQFLSTLIAGGTPNEALGNSNPDDAEDVESEFLDSDTLDPVREKPNEELVDPTNELP
;
A
#
# COMPACT_ATOMS: atom_id res chain seq x y z
N MET A 1 25.47 -38.00 -5.89
CA MET A 1 26.59 -38.77 -6.51
C MET A 1 27.89 -37.99 -6.40
N MET A 2 28.96 -38.58 -5.87
CA MET A 2 30.34 -38.11 -6.11
C MET A 2 31.14 -39.23 -6.76
N ARG A 3 32.00 -38.91 -7.73
CA ARG A 3 33.09 -39.79 -8.18
C ARG A 3 34.37 -38.98 -8.33
N ARG A 4 35.32 -39.20 -7.42
CA ARG A 4 36.72 -38.77 -7.60
C ARG A 4 37.31 -39.52 -8.80
N ARG A 5 38.09 -38.83 -9.64
CA ARG A 5 39.10 -39.45 -10.50
C ARG A 5 40.39 -38.62 -10.50
N THR A 6 41.44 -39.24 -10.00
CA THR A 6 42.85 -38.92 -10.22
C THR A 6 43.51 -40.20 -10.75
N PRO A 7 44.79 -40.17 -11.15
CA PRO A 7 45.48 -39.19 -11.98
C PRO A 7 46.02 -39.88 -13.26
N TRP A 8 46.79 -39.18 -14.10
CA TRP A 8 48.13 -39.64 -14.55
C TRP A 8 48.88 -38.61 -15.40
N TRP A 9 50.20 -38.82 -15.52
CA TRP A 9 51.12 -38.03 -16.34
C TRP A 9 51.36 -38.69 -17.71
N ARG A 10 51.76 -37.89 -18.72
CA ARG A 10 53.10 -38.01 -19.37
C ARG A 10 53.34 -36.92 -20.42
N SER A 11 54.61 -36.56 -20.61
CA SER A 11 55.11 -35.65 -21.63
C SER A 11 56.13 -36.34 -22.54
N SER A 12 55.94 -36.21 -23.86
CA SER A 12 56.85 -36.68 -24.91
C SER A 12 56.42 -36.08 -26.25
N ALA A 13 57.29 -35.66 -27.18
CA ALA A 13 58.74 -35.47 -27.11
C ALA A 13 59.24 -34.58 -28.28
N CYS A 14 60.53 -34.22 -28.24
CA CYS A 14 61.42 -33.97 -29.39
C CYS A 14 61.18 -32.83 -30.41
N ARG A 15 62.21 -31.94 -30.51
CA ARG A 15 63.13 -31.70 -31.67
C ARG A 15 62.54 -31.27 -33.04
N SER A 16 63.20 -30.46 -33.89
CA SER A 16 64.53 -29.78 -33.82
C SER A 16 64.78 -28.82 -35.00
N ALA A 17 65.54 -27.72 -34.78
CA ALA A 17 66.51 -27.10 -35.70
C ALA A 17 67.35 -26.05 -34.89
N THR A 18 68.69 -25.99 -34.77
CA THR A 18 69.87 -26.04 -35.68
C THR A 18 70.15 -24.75 -36.45
N LYS A 19 71.37 -24.14 -36.47
CA LYS A 19 72.66 -24.40 -35.77
C LYS A 19 73.65 -23.21 -35.96
N GLN A 20 74.95 -23.40 -35.60
CA GLN A 20 76.15 -22.57 -35.91
C GLN A 20 76.33 -21.27 -35.10
N ASN A 21 77.54 -20.86 -34.68
CA ASN A 21 78.90 -21.47 -34.63
C ASN A 21 79.42 -21.36 -33.18
N ASP A 22 80.07 -22.33 -32.55
CA ASP A 22 81.31 -23.09 -32.83
C ASP A 22 82.61 -22.43 -32.31
N SER A 23 83.21 -23.10 -31.32
CA SER A 23 84.60 -23.14 -30.88
C SER A 23 85.44 -21.85 -30.73
N LEU A 24 85.69 -21.48 -29.47
CA LEU A 24 87.07 -21.27 -28.99
C LEU A 24 87.16 -21.66 -27.51
N ALA A 25 87.94 -22.69 -27.19
CA ALA A 25 88.06 -23.20 -25.83
C ALA A 25 89.50 -23.65 -25.55
N LEU A 26 90.15 -23.00 -24.58
CA LEU A 26 91.14 -23.59 -23.65
C LEU A 26 91.56 -22.55 -22.61
N ALA A 27 92.09 -23.05 -21.47
CA ALA A 27 92.76 -22.29 -20.41
C ALA A 27 91.99 -21.13 -19.74
N LEU A 28 91.18 -21.46 -18.73
CA LEU A 28 91.23 -20.79 -17.41
C LEU A 28 90.44 -21.60 -16.37
N PHE A 29 91.13 -22.48 -15.65
CA PHE A 29 90.59 -23.21 -14.51
C PHE A 29 91.15 -22.55 -13.23
N GLU A 30 90.30 -21.83 -12.48
CA GLU A 30 90.33 -21.75 -11.00
C GLU A 30 89.23 -20.80 -10.45
N LEU A 31 89.04 -20.80 -9.12
CA LEU A 31 88.11 -19.94 -8.36
C LEU A 31 86.60 -20.12 -8.61
N ARG A 32 86.11 -21.36 -8.43
CA ARG A 32 84.72 -21.54 -7.94
C ARG A 32 84.61 -21.05 -6.48
N ARG A 33 84.00 -19.89 -6.25
CA ARG A 33 83.56 -19.51 -4.90
C ARG A 33 82.34 -20.35 -4.51
N HIS A 34 82.41 -21.03 -3.37
CA HIS A 34 81.29 -21.81 -2.85
C HIS A 34 80.14 -20.90 -2.40
N LEU A 35 78.92 -21.17 -2.85
CA LEU A 35 77.72 -20.76 -2.11
C LEU A 35 77.69 -21.58 -0.81
N LYS A 36 77.47 -20.90 0.32
CA LYS A 36 77.33 -21.56 1.62
C LYS A 36 75.96 -22.25 1.69
N THR A 37 75.92 -23.52 2.08
CA THR A 37 74.69 -24.32 2.24
C THR A 37 73.92 -24.02 3.53
N LEU A 38 74.54 -23.29 4.45
CA LEU A 38 73.94 -22.76 5.68
C LEU A 38 73.86 -21.24 5.55
N ASP A 39 72.80 -20.64 6.08
CA ASP A 39 72.69 -19.17 6.14
C ASP A 39 73.88 -18.59 6.93
N VAL A 40 74.39 -17.46 6.47
CA VAL A 40 75.52 -16.75 7.06
C VAL A 40 75.05 -15.75 8.13
N ARG A 41 73.74 -15.60 8.31
CA ARG A 41 73.09 -14.75 9.32
C ARG A 41 71.92 -15.51 9.95
N GLU A 42 71.78 -15.47 11.27
CA GLU A 42 70.58 -16.02 11.94
C GLU A 42 69.39 -15.05 11.84
N TYR A 43 68.96 -14.75 10.62
CA TYR A 43 67.90 -13.78 10.36
C TYR A 43 66.51 -14.43 10.48
N ARG A 44 65.88 -14.27 11.64
CA ARG A 44 64.51 -14.73 11.92
C ARG A 44 63.54 -13.53 12.00
N PRO A 45 62.99 -13.04 10.87
CA PRO A 45 62.02 -11.95 10.89
C PRO A 45 60.71 -12.39 11.57
N LEU A 46 60.36 -11.74 12.68
CA LEU A 46 59.10 -11.99 13.40
C LEU A 46 57.87 -11.33 12.71
N GLY A 47 58.11 -10.38 11.80
CA GLY A 47 57.06 -9.78 11.00
C GLY A 47 56.47 -10.80 10.02
N THR A 48 55.17 -11.06 10.12
CA THR A 48 54.45 -12.01 9.25
C THR A 48 53.33 -11.31 8.47
N PRO A 49 53.65 -10.59 7.37
CA PRO A 49 52.67 -9.84 6.58
C PRO A 49 51.46 -10.68 6.16
N ILE A 50 50.26 -10.08 6.25
CA ILE A 50 48.99 -10.78 6.04
C ILE A 50 48.87 -11.32 4.60
N GLU A 51 49.54 -10.69 3.65
CA GLU A 51 49.55 -11.00 2.22
C GLU A 51 50.55 -12.10 1.87
N PHE A 52 51.57 -12.32 2.71
CA PHE A 52 52.45 -13.50 2.62
C PHE A 52 51.78 -14.74 3.22
N ARG A 53 50.90 -14.55 4.21
CA ARG A 53 50.11 -15.64 4.83
C ARG A 53 48.87 -16.02 4.00
N PHE A 54 48.11 -15.03 3.54
CA PHE A 54 46.77 -15.20 2.94
C PHE A 54 46.70 -14.64 1.50
N TYR A 55 47.63 -15.10 0.65
CA TYR A 55 47.73 -14.74 -0.77
C TYR A 55 46.51 -15.14 -1.63
N GLN A 56 45.54 -15.86 -1.07
CA GLN A 56 44.24 -16.20 -1.68
C GLN A 56 43.18 -15.10 -1.48
N ARG A 57 43.50 -14.06 -0.69
CA ARG A 57 42.64 -12.90 -0.41
C ARG A 57 43.31 -11.57 -0.76
N TYR A 58 44.62 -11.47 -0.55
CA TYR A 58 45.41 -10.27 -0.82
C TYR A 58 46.38 -10.47 -1.99
N THR A 59 46.80 -9.39 -2.63
CA THR A 59 47.84 -9.43 -3.67
C THR A 59 48.68 -8.17 -3.66
N ASN A 60 50.01 -8.31 -3.52
CA ASN A 60 50.95 -7.19 -3.52
C ASN A 60 51.62 -6.98 -4.89
N HIS A 61 51.08 -7.62 -5.94
CA HIS A 61 51.56 -7.41 -7.30
C HIS A 61 51.01 -6.09 -7.85
N PRO A 62 51.84 -5.16 -8.36
CA PRO A 62 51.45 -3.76 -8.57
C PRO A 62 50.34 -3.58 -9.62
N ASN A 63 50.33 -4.38 -10.69
CA ASN A 63 49.24 -4.33 -11.67
C ASN A 63 47.98 -5.13 -11.26
N ARG A 64 47.95 -5.77 -10.08
CA ARG A 64 46.79 -6.55 -9.57
C ARG A 64 46.01 -5.87 -8.45
N GLN A 65 46.42 -4.66 -8.04
CA GLN A 65 45.84 -3.92 -6.90
C GLN A 65 44.33 -3.65 -7.00
N SER A 66 43.74 -3.72 -8.20
CA SER A 66 42.29 -3.57 -8.38
C SER A 66 41.49 -4.72 -7.77
N GLY A 67 42.16 -5.85 -7.49
CA GLY A 67 41.58 -7.01 -6.83
C GLY A 67 40.61 -7.81 -7.70
N ILE A 68 39.70 -8.50 -7.01
CA ILE A 68 38.66 -9.36 -7.57
C ILE A 68 37.31 -8.70 -7.26
N GLN A 69 36.52 -8.41 -8.28
CA GLN A 69 35.27 -7.67 -8.21
C GLN A 69 34.26 -8.33 -9.14
N PHE A 70 33.29 -9.04 -8.58
CA PHE A 70 32.20 -9.64 -9.34
C PHE A 70 31.13 -8.61 -9.71
N LEU A 71 30.93 -7.59 -8.87
CA LEU A 71 29.93 -6.52 -9.04
C LEU A 71 30.42 -5.43 -10.00
N THR A 72 30.79 -5.81 -11.22
CA THR A 72 31.15 -4.88 -12.30
C THR A 72 30.57 -5.36 -13.63
N HIS A 73 30.28 -4.44 -14.55
CA HIS A 73 29.74 -4.76 -15.89
C HIS A 73 30.79 -5.38 -16.84
N TYR A 74 32.01 -5.68 -16.38
CA TYR A 74 33.10 -6.18 -17.21
C TYR A 74 33.01 -7.68 -17.44
N ASN A 75 33.56 -8.15 -18.57
CA ASN A 75 33.58 -9.55 -18.99
C ASN A 75 34.51 -10.46 -18.15
N THR A 76 35.01 -10.03 -16.99
CA THR A 76 35.93 -10.81 -16.13
C THR A 76 35.95 -10.25 -14.70
N HIS A 77 35.62 -11.09 -13.72
CA HIS A 77 35.63 -10.77 -12.28
C HIS A 77 37.02 -10.40 -11.70
N GLN A 78 38.10 -10.66 -12.44
CA GLN A 78 39.46 -10.26 -12.08
C GLN A 78 39.74 -8.89 -12.70
N ARG A 79 39.44 -7.79 -11.99
CA ARG A 79 39.46 -6.42 -12.54
C ARG A 79 40.80 -6.04 -13.20
N PHE A 80 41.90 -6.65 -12.77
CA PHE A 80 43.25 -6.46 -13.32
C PHE A 80 43.53 -7.18 -14.65
N ARG A 81 42.60 -8.01 -15.14
CA ARG A 81 42.64 -8.61 -16.49
C ARG A 81 41.79 -7.86 -17.52
N VAL A 82 40.96 -6.91 -17.07
CA VAL A 82 40.12 -6.09 -17.94
C VAL A 82 41.01 -5.19 -18.81
N LYS A 83 40.78 -5.23 -20.14
CA LYS A 83 41.51 -4.44 -21.15
C LYS A 83 40.69 -3.28 -21.74
N LYS A 84 39.56 -2.95 -21.12
CA LYS A 84 38.82 -1.71 -21.38
C LYS A 84 39.51 -0.59 -20.56
N ASP A 85 38.86 -0.13 -19.51
CA ASP A 85 39.27 1.09 -18.82
C ASP A 85 40.37 0.82 -17.79
N TYR A 86 41.46 1.59 -17.86
CA TYR A 86 42.57 1.53 -16.91
C TYR A 86 42.35 2.55 -15.79
N ILE A 87 42.33 2.10 -14.54
CA ILE A 87 42.02 2.94 -13.37
C ILE A 87 43.18 3.88 -12.99
N ASP A 88 42.82 5.10 -12.54
CA ASP A 88 43.76 6.13 -12.10
C ASP A 88 43.79 6.24 -10.57
N TYR A 89 44.74 5.55 -9.93
CA TYR A 89 44.91 5.54 -8.47
C TYR A 89 45.26 6.89 -7.84
N MET A 90 45.65 7.91 -8.62
CA MET A 90 46.02 9.21 -8.09
C MET A 90 44.89 10.24 -8.17
N ASN A 91 44.02 10.12 -9.17
CA ASN A 91 43.03 11.14 -9.49
C ASN A 91 41.57 10.66 -9.37
N TRP A 92 41.32 9.35 -9.23
CA TRP A 92 39.98 8.80 -9.00
C TRP A 92 39.74 8.43 -7.53
N GLY A 93 38.47 8.21 -7.16
CA GLY A 93 38.07 7.82 -5.81
C GLY A 93 37.27 8.87 -5.03
N LYS A 94 37.21 10.14 -5.47
CA LYS A 94 36.58 11.24 -4.71
C LYS A 94 35.14 10.94 -4.24
N GLU A 95 34.32 10.39 -5.13
CA GLU A 95 32.88 10.11 -4.90
C GLU A 95 32.56 8.61 -4.70
N GLN A 96 33.46 7.72 -5.13
CA GLN A 96 33.33 6.26 -5.06
C GLN A 96 34.26 5.63 -4.01
N GLY A 97 34.87 6.45 -3.14
CA GLY A 97 35.84 6.08 -2.11
C GLY A 97 37.18 5.57 -2.66
N GLN A 98 37.21 4.32 -3.14
CA GLN A 98 38.43 3.67 -3.61
C GLN A 98 38.50 3.70 -5.13
N ALA A 99 39.61 4.18 -5.71
CA ALA A 99 39.84 4.29 -7.16
C ALA A 99 39.70 2.98 -7.97
N ARG A 100 39.61 1.82 -7.30
CA ARG A 100 39.33 0.51 -7.91
C ARG A 100 37.85 0.21 -8.09
N LEU A 101 36.94 0.84 -7.34
CA LEU A 101 35.50 0.60 -7.39
C LEU A 101 34.89 1.22 -8.66
N PRO A 102 33.76 0.71 -9.18
CA PRO A 102 33.08 1.33 -10.32
C PRO A 102 32.63 2.77 -9.99
N HIS A 103 32.47 3.60 -11.02
CA HIS A 103 31.92 4.95 -10.89
C HIS A 103 30.42 4.91 -10.57
N ARG A 104 29.87 6.02 -10.03
CA ARG A 104 28.46 6.12 -9.61
C ARG A 104 27.47 5.67 -10.70
N HIS A 105 27.72 6.04 -11.96
CA HIS A 105 26.88 5.69 -13.14
C HIS A 105 27.11 4.27 -13.70
N GLN A 106 28.07 3.50 -13.18
CA GLN A 106 28.46 2.18 -13.70
C GLN A 106 28.30 1.03 -12.70
N ARG A 107 27.76 1.31 -11.51
CA ARG A 107 27.43 0.28 -10.52
C ARG A 107 26.30 -0.64 -11.02
N VAL A 108 26.39 -1.90 -10.62
CA VAL A 108 25.41 -2.97 -10.89
C VAL A 108 24.88 -3.59 -9.58
N ALA A 109 25.17 -2.93 -8.46
CA ALA A 109 24.70 -3.22 -7.12
C ALA A 109 24.53 -1.86 -6.41
N PHE A 110 23.59 -1.80 -5.46
CA PHE A 110 23.13 -0.57 -4.82
C PHE A 110 22.96 -0.83 -3.32
N ASP A 111 23.23 0.18 -2.50
CA ASP A 111 23.12 0.10 -1.04
C ASP A 111 21.74 0.63 -0.59
N PHE A 112 21.17 0.10 0.50
CA PHE A 112 19.78 0.36 0.92
C PHE A 112 19.38 1.84 1.12
N HIS A 113 20.35 2.73 1.34
CA HIS A 113 20.14 4.14 1.63
C HIS A 113 20.88 5.08 0.64
N ASP A 114 21.28 4.56 -0.52
CA ASP A 114 21.91 5.33 -1.59
C ASP A 114 21.04 5.30 -2.84
N ASP A 115 20.99 6.40 -3.59
CA ASP A 115 20.06 6.54 -4.71
C ASP A 115 20.37 5.55 -5.85
N LEU A 116 19.35 5.22 -6.66
CA LEU A 116 19.49 4.31 -7.80
C LEU A 116 20.17 5.02 -9.00
N HIS A 117 20.05 4.46 -10.20
CA HIS A 117 20.38 5.21 -11.42
C HIS A 117 19.16 6.03 -11.84
N PRO A 118 19.31 7.33 -12.16
CA PRO A 118 18.21 8.13 -12.67
C PRO A 118 17.81 7.69 -14.09
N THR A 119 16.53 7.83 -14.39
CA THR A 119 15.95 7.59 -15.71
C THR A 119 16.21 8.80 -16.62
N LEU A 120 16.63 8.50 -17.86
CA LEU A 120 16.91 9.51 -18.87
C LEU A 120 15.61 10.05 -19.49
N VAL A 121 15.49 11.36 -19.63
CA VAL A 121 14.37 12.07 -20.30
C VAL A 121 14.90 13.11 -21.28
N ASP A 122 14.18 13.38 -22.37
CA ASP A 122 14.64 14.32 -23.41
C ASP A 122 14.56 15.80 -22.98
N SER A 123 13.75 16.12 -21.97
CA SER A 123 13.62 17.48 -21.42
C SER A 123 13.19 17.45 -19.94
N GLU A 124 13.31 18.60 -19.25
CA GLU A 124 12.99 18.71 -17.82
C GLU A 124 11.52 19.08 -17.53
N THR A 125 10.63 18.93 -18.53
CA THR A 125 9.22 19.32 -18.41
C THR A 125 8.43 18.45 -17.43
N THR A 126 7.81 19.06 -16.42
CA THR A 126 6.86 18.41 -15.51
C THR A 126 5.48 18.17 -16.12
N GLU A 127 5.33 18.28 -17.46
CA GLU A 127 4.04 18.13 -18.17
C GLU A 127 3.34 16.78 -17.93
N TRP A 128 4.09 15.73 -17.57
CA TRP A 128 3.54 14.41 -17.28
C TRP A 128 3.08 14.22 -15.82
N PHE A 129 3.27 15.21 -14.95
CA PHE A 129 2.91 15.17 -13.52
C PHE A 129 1.71 16.05 -13.16
N ARG A 130 0.87 16.43 -14.14
CA ARG A 130 -0.33 17.29 -13.93
C ARG A 130 -1.39 16.69 -12.99
N GLU A 131 -1.40 15.37 -12.82
CA GLU A 131 -2.31 14.62 -11.94
C GLU A 131 -1.69 14.31 -10.57
N GLN A 132 -0.53 14.90 -10.26
CA GLN A 132 0.18 14.80 -8.98
C GLN A 132 -0.04 16.08 -8.15
N ASP A 133 0.59 16.14 -6.96
CA ASP A 133 0.67 17.36 -6.16
C ASP A 133 1.20 18.54 -7.02
N PRO A 134 0.44 19.65 -7.19
CA PRO A 134 0.84 20.77 -8.04
C PRO A 134 2.03 21.57 -7.49
N THR A 135 2.44 21.33 -6.24
CA THR A 135 3.67 21.88 -5.66
C THR A 135 4.90 21.00 -5.92
N MET A 136 4.70 19.78 -6.45
CA MET A 136 5.78 18.83 -6.73
C MET A 136 6.73 19.37 -7.82
N GLY A 137 7.97 19.61 -7.42
CA GLY A 137 9.06 19.91 -8.35
C GLY A 137 9.51 18.70 -9.17
N ARG A 138 10.64 18.86 -9.87
CA ARG A 138 11.30 17.78 -10.63
C ARG A 138 11.56 16.56 -9.73
N HIS A 139 11.08 15.38 -10.15
CA HIS A 139 11.38 14.12 -9.47
C HIS A 139 12.90 13.84 -9.49
N PRO A 140 13.54 13.46 -8.37
CA PRO A 140 15.00 13.34 -8.28
C PRO A 140 15.58 12.36 -9.30
N ASP A 141 14.91 11.23 -9.52
CA ASP A 141 15.34 10.19 -10.46
C ASP A 141 15.06 10.49 -11.94
N LEU A 142 14.65 11.71 -12.32
CA LEU A 142 14.52 12.11 -13.74
C LEU A 142 15.62 13.09 -14.15
N THR A 143 16.33 12.79 -15.25
CA THR A 143 17.40 13.66 -15.73
C THR A 143 17.59 13.66 -17.24
N THR A 144 17.99 14.83 -17.76
CA THR A 144 18.37 15.09 -19.15
C THR A 144 19.81 14.70 -19.47
N SER A 145 20.66 14.50 -18.46
CA SER A 145 22.09 14.29 -18.64
C SER A 145 22.62 13.06 -17.88
N PHE A 146 22.20 11.87 -18.28
CA PHE A 146 22.75 10.60 -17.80
C PHE A 146 23.18 9.70 -18.96
N ASP A 147 24.41 9.19 -18.91
CA ASP A 147 24.93 8.17 -19.82
C ASP A 147 25.68 7.11 -19.01
N PRO A 148 25.20 5.85 -18.95
CA PRO A 148 25.89 4.77 -18.23
C PRO A 148 27.24 4.39 -18.90
N ASN A 149 27.45 4.75 -20.17
CA ASN A 149 28.68 4.50 -20.92
C ASN A 149 29.71 5.63 -20.79
N LYS A 150 29.40 6.69 -20.01
CA LYS A 150 30.21 7.91 -19.95
C LYS A 150 31.65 7.59 -19.56
N LYS A 151 32.58 7.91 -20.47
CA LYS A 151 34.02 7.76 -20.24
C LYS A 151 34.48 8.72 -19.16
N VAL A 152 35.23 8.22 -18.19
CA VAL A 152 35.90 9.04 -17.17
C VAL A 152 37.36 9.20 -17.57
N PHE A 153 37.89 10.42 -17.49
CA PHE A 153 39.26 10.70 -17.89
C PHE A 153 40.27 10.05 -16.93
N SER A 154 41.10 9.16 -17.47
CA SER A 154 42.15 8.42 -16.75
C SER A 154 43.52 8.76 -17.32
N HIS A 155 44.47 9.26 -16.50
CA HIS A 155 45.81 9.61 -16.98
C HIS A 155 46.59 8.45 -17.63
N PRO A 156 46.69 7.23 -17.06
CA PRO A 156 47.46 6.14 -17.70
C PRO A 156 46.96 5.74 -19.10
N GLU A 157 45.70 6.05 -19.43
CA GLU A 157 45.07 5.72 -20.71
C GLU A 157 44.94 6.92 -21.67
N HIS A 158 44.66 8.12 -21.13
CA HIS A 158 44.28 9.32 -21.89
C HIS A 158 45.30 10.46 -21.83
N TRP A 159 46.23 10.46 -20.88
CA TRP A 159 47.42 11.33 -20.86
C TRP A 159 48.67 10.53 -20.54
N ASN A 160 49.07 9.64 -21.45
CA ASN A 160 50.11 8.67 -21.18
C ASN A 160 51.51 9.30 -21.27
N LYS A 161 52.16 9.42 -20.11
CA LYS A 161 53.51 9.99 -19.95
C LYS A 161 54.63 8.92 -19.90
N MET A 162 54.34 7.64 -20.15
CA MET A 162 55.30 6.53 -19.99
C MET A 162 56.53 6.64 -20.91
N PHE A 163 56.36 7.09 -22.15
CA PHE A 163 57.45 7.27 -23.12
C PHE A 163 58.11 8.66 -23.07
N SER A 164 57.89 9.42 -21.99
CA SER A 164 58.37 10.80 -21.83
C SER A 164 59.28 10.97 -20.61
N LYS A 165 59.91 12.15 -20.49
CA LYS A 165 60.65 12.55 -19.27
C LYS A 165 59.74 13.19 -18.22
N ARG A 166 58.42 13.15 -18.43
CA ARG A 166 57.35 13.69 -17.57
C ARG A 166 57.45 15.20 -17.32
N ARG A 167 58.06 15.96 -18.24
CA ARG A 167 58.14 17.42 -18.17
C ARG A 167 56.77 18.07 -18.43
N PRO A 168 56.57 19.36 -18.06
CA PRO A 168 55.41 20.12 -18.51
C PRO A 168 55.26 20.06 -20.04
N GLY A 169 54.04 19.84 -20.52
CA GLY A 169 53.74 19.69 -21.95
C GLY A 169 54.03 18.30 -22.56
N GLU A 170 54.66 17.36 -21.83
CA GLU A 170 54.93 16.01 -22.36
C GLU A 170 53.79 15.00 -22.10
N GLY A 171 53.69 14.01 -22.99
CA GLY A 171 52.74 12.88 -22.95
C GLY A 171 51.76 12.86 -24.12
N ASP A 172 51.31 11.68 -24.53
CA ASP A 172 50.24 11.50 -25.52
C ASP A 172 48.88 11.82 -24.90
N ILE A 173 48.04 12.65 -25.55
CA ILE A 173 46.75 13.13 -25.01
C ILE A 173 45.59 12.79 -25.94
N LYS A 174 44.64 11.99 -25.44
CA LYS A 174 43.42 11.61 -26.16
C LYS A 174 42.25 12.51 -25.74
N LEU A 175 41.98 13.53 -26.55
CA LEU A 175 40.93 14.53 -26.26
C LEU A 175 39.50 13.97 -26.26
N HIS A 176 39.23 12.87 -26.97
CA HIS A 176 37.88 12.31 -27.17
C HIS A 176 37.19 11.74 -25.90
N ALA A 177 37.84 11.78 -24.74
CA ALA A 177 37.27 11.37 -23.45
C ALA A 177 36.78 12.55 -22.60
N LEU A 178 36.78 13.76 -23.16
CA LEU A 178 36.22 14.97 -22.56
C LEU A 178 35.41 15.73 -23.61
N ASP A 179 34.26 16.28 -23.19
CA ASP A 179 33.44 17.12 -24.06
C ASP A 179 34.19 18.41 -24.44
N SER A 180 34.15 18.78 -25.73
CA SER A 180 34.93 19.90 -26.24
C SER A 180 34.39 21.24 -25.73
N LYS A 181 35.11 21.85 -24.79
CA LYS A 181 34.87 23.24 -24.35
C LYS A 181 35.44 24.30 -25.30
N SER A 182 35.80 23.90 -26.53
CA SER A 182 36.28 24.83 -27.56
C SER A 182 35.13 25.47 -28.32
N LEU A 183 35.08 26.80 -28.31
CA LEU A 183 34.11 27.61 -29.06
C LEU A 183 34.15 27.35 -30.58
N LEU A 184 35.24 26.76 -31.09
CA LEU A 184 35.37 26.36 -32.51
C LEU A 184 34.26 25.40 -32.96
N GLY A 185 33.78 24.50 -32.08
CA GLY A 185 32.69 23.58 -32.42
C GLY A 185 31.42 24.34 -32.78
N PRO A 186 30.80 25.05 -31.81
CA PRO A 186 29.63 25.89 -32.05
C PRO A 186 29.77 26.89 -33.19
N LEU A 187 30.95 27.50 -33.39
CA LEU A 187 31.17 28.44 -34.50
C LEU A 187 31.22 27.79 -35.89
N VAL A 188 31.66 26.53 -36.01
CA VAL A 188 31.75 25.81 -37.29
C VAL A 188 30.44 25.09 -37.61
N THR A 189 29.64 24.72 -36.61
CA THR A 189 28.34 24.05 -36.79
C THR A 189 27.14 25.00 -36.63
N GLN A 190 27.36 26.31 -36.49
CA GLN A 190 26.25 27.27 -36.48
C GLN A 190 25.57 27.31 -37.85
N THR A 191 24.26 27.14 -37.84
CA THR A 191 23.39 27.09 -39.02
C THR A 191 22.13 27.92 -38.75
N ASP A 192 21.43 28.32 -39.80
CA ASP A 192 20.16 29.06 -39.76
C ASP A 192 18.95 28.12 -39.60
N THR A 193 19.12 26.86 -39.99
CA THR A 193 18.21 25.75 -39.67
C THR A 193 18.16 25.50 -38.15
N GLN A 194 16.96 25.29 -37.61
CA GLN A 194 16.75 24.94 -36.20
C GLN A 194 17.40 23.59 -35.80
N GLU A 195 17.41 23.29 -34.49
CA GLU A 195 17.94 22.03 -33.95
C GLU A 195 17.21 20.77 -34.44
N VAL A 196 17.87 19.61 -34.33
CA VAL A 196 17.33 18.29 -34.73
C VAL A 196 16.00 17.95 -34.01
N SER A 197 15.81 18.49 -32.81
CA SER A 197 14.59 18.43 -32.00
C SER A 197 13.36 19.00 -32.73
N TYR A 198 13.52 20.14 -33.41
CA TYR A 198 12.47 20.80 -34.21
C TYR A 198 12.19 20.05 -35.53
N PHE A 199 13.21 19.43 -36.14
CA PHE A 199 13.06 18.68 -37.39
C PHE A 199 12.49 17.27 -37.21
N HIS A 200 12.29 16.79 -35.98
CA HIS A 200 11.73 15.47 -35.65
C HIS A 200 12.37 14.30 -36.42
N MET A 201 13.68 14.37 -36.70
CA MET A 201 14.38 13.36 -37.53
C MET A 201 14.44 11.96 -36.89
N ASN A 202 14.24 11.87 -35.57
CA ASN A 202 14.25 10.61 -34.84
C ASN A 202 12.89 9.90 -35.00
N THR A 203 12.86 8.80 -35.76
CA THR A 203 11.67 7.96 -35.96
C THR A 203 11.34 7.04 -34.78
N GLN A 204 12.18 7.03 -33.75
CA GLN A 204 11.99 6.27 -32.51
C GLN A 204 11.92 7.24 -31.33
N GLY A 205 10.85 7.15 -30.54
CA GLY A 205 10.81 7.69 -29.19
C GLY A 205 11.48 6.75 -28.19
N PRO A 206 11.13 6.80 -26.90
CA PRO A 206 11.63 5.88 -25.88
C PRO A 206 11.55 4.41 -26.30
N THR A 207 12.63 3.66 -26.11
CA THR A 207 12.79 2.26 -26.59
C THR A 207 11.76 1.28 -26.07
N HIS A 208 11.03 1.64 -25.00
CA HIS A 208 10.00 0.84 -24.35
C HIS A 208 8.57 1.27 -24.74
N GLY A 209 8.41 2.17 -25.71
CA GLY A 209 7.10 2.65 -26.19
C GLY A 209 6.51 3.72 -25.28
N LYS A 210 5.30 3.48 -24.75
CA LYS A 210 4.59 4.42 -23.86
C LYS A 210 5.04 4.19 -22.41
N VAL A 211 5.76 5.16 -21.84
CA VAL A 211 6.34 5.11 -20.50
C VAL A 211 5.80 6.29 -19.66
N PRO A 212 5.02 6.03 -18.60
CA PRO A 212 4.53 7.06 -17.68
C PRO A 212 5.68 7.92 -17.12
N GLY A 213 5.49 9.24 -17.08
CA GLY A 213 6.48 10.21 -16.65
C GLY A 213 7.50 10.63 -17.71
N ILE A 214 7.57 9.97 -18.87
CA ILE A 214 8.52 10.30 -19.96
C ILE A 214 7.81 10.78 -21.23
N ASN A 215 6.79 10.06 -21.68
CA ASN A 215 5.99 10.41 -22.88
C ASN A 215 4.49 10.14 -22.70
N ALA A 216 4.06 9.99 -21.46
CA ALA A 216 2.69 9.77 -21.03
C ALA A 216 2.52 10.29 -19.60
N PRO A 217 1.32 10.76 -19.20
CA PRO A 217 1.07 11.18 -17.83
C PRO A 217 1.34 10.06 -16.84
N PHE A 218 1.81 10.42 -15.64
CA PHE A 218 2.03 9.51 -14.51
C PHE A 218 0.85 9.62 -13.54
N LEU A 219 0.08 8.54 -13.41
CA LEU A 219 -1.11 8.43 -12.58
C LEU A 219 -0.85 7.56 -11.35
N GLY A 220 -1.41 7.96 -10.20
CA GLY A 220 -1.20 7.27 -8.93
C GLY A 220 0.14 7.62 -8.28
N GLU A 221 0.57 6.80 -7.34
CA GLU A 221 1.69 7.08 -6.44
C GLU A 221 3.06 6.63 -6.98
N PHE A 222 4.12 7.30 -6.50
CA PHE A 222 5.51 6.92 -6.74
C PHE A 222 5.95 5.81 -5.77
N ASP A 223 6.76 4.85 -6.26
CA ASP A 223 7.55 3.91 -5.44
C ASP A 223 9.04 4.17 -5.70
N ARG A 224 9.69 4.90 -4.79
CA ARG A 224 11.14 5.22 -4.86
C ARG A 224 12.00 4.15 -4.20
N LYS A 225 11.40 3.11 -3.61
CA LYS A 225 12.09 2.05 -2.85
C LYS A 225 12.02 0.68 -3.53
N MET A 226 11.51 0.63 -4.77
CA MET A 226 11.30 -0.59 -5.55
C MET A 226 10.45 -1.66 -4.83
N MET A 227 9.64 -1.25 -3.86
CA MET A 227 8.89 -2.14 -2.98
C MET A 227 7.74 -2.83 -3.70
N GLN A 228 7.05 -2.14 -4.61
CA GLN A 228 6.09 -2.77 -5.54
C GLN A 228 6.82 -3.43 -6.71
N ALA A 229 7.91 -2.80 -7.20
CA ALA A 229 8.63 -3.23 -8.41
C ALA A 229 9.32 -4.61 -8.27
N MET A 230 9.68 -5.02 -7.05
CA MET A 230 10.26 -6.33 -6.75
C MET A 230 9.30 -7.28 -6.01
N SER A 231 7.99 -7.04 -6.10
CA SER A 231 6.96 -7.95 -5.55
C SER A 231 6.86 -9.26 -6.33
N TYR A 232 6.47 -10.35 -5.66
CA TYR A 232 6.25 -11.66 -6.28
C TYR A 232 4.75 -11.95 -6.48
N PRO A 233 4.34 -12.65 -7.55
CA PRO A 233 2.92 -12.91 -7.81
C PRO A 233 2.34 -13.94 -6.81
N LEU A 234 1.18 -13.63 -6.26
CA LEU A 234 0.38 -14.52 -5.41
C LEU A 234 -0.63 -15.36 -6.20
N ASN A 235 -0.88 -15.03 -7.48
CA ASN A 235 -1.80 -15.78 -8.32
C ASN A 235 -1.23 -16.01 -9.73
N LYS A 236 -1.77 -17.02 -10.44
CA LYS A 236 -1.34 -17.44 -11.79
C LYS A 236 -1.47 -16.34 -12.87
N TYR A 237 -2.26 -15.30 -12.61
CA TYR A 237 -2.53 -14.21 -13.56
C TYR A 237 -1.66 -12.97 -13.29
N ASN A 238 -0.83 -12.98 -12.24
CA ASN A 238 -0.03 -11.86 -11.74
C ASN A 238 -0.84 -10.62 -11.33
N THR A 239 -2.16 -10.75 -11.14
CA THR A 239 -3.07 -9.65 -10.77
C THR A 239 -3.16 -9.39 -9.27
N LEU A 240 -2.55 -10.27 -8.46
CA LEU A 240 -2.17 -10.02 -7.07
C LEU A 240 -0.68 -10.30 -6.94
N THR A 241 0.07 -9.40 -6.31
CA THR A 241 1.47 -9.60 -5.93
C THR A 241 1.67 -9.29 -4.45
N ALA A 242 2.82 -9.65 -3.89
CA ALA A 242 3.18 -9.36 -2.50
C ALA A 242 4.65 -9.02 -2.29
N ASN A 243 4.91 -8.30 -1.20
CA ASN A 243 6.25 -8.08 -0.66
C ASN A 243 6.23 -8.29 0.86
N ASP A 244 6.99 -9.27 1.31
CA ASP A 244 6.91 -9.82 2.66
C ASP A 244 8.08 -9.35 3.54
N GLY A 245 7.76 -8.98 4.77
CA GLY A 245 8.71 -8.89 5.87
C GLY A 245 8.76 -10.18 6.71
N ARG A 246 9.68 -10.14 7.66
CA ARG A 246 9.80 -11.05 8.81
C ARG A 246 8.49 -11.07 9.60
N PHE A 247 7.94 -9.89 9.87
CA PHE A 247 6.71 -9.72 10.67
C PHE A 247 5.61 -8.87 10.00
N SER A 248 5.83 -8.38 8.77
CA SER A 248 4.84 -7.65 7.96
C SER A 248 4.51 -8.43 6.69
N LYS A 249 3.32 -8.20 6.13
CA LYS A 249 2.86 -8.79 4.85
C LYS A 249 2.24 -7.69 4.00
N THR A 250 2.74 -7.44 2.78
CA THR A 250 2.20 -6.40 1.89
C THR A 250 1.58 -7.05 0.67
N ILE A 251 0.28 -6.85 0.46
CA ILE A 251 -0.48 -7.32 -0.70
C ILE A 251 -0.71 -6.13 -1.64
N PHE A 252 -0.47 -6.34 -2.93
CA PHE A 252 -0.74 -5.36 -3.98
C PHE A 252 -1.82 -5.88 -4.94
N ILE A 253 -2.83 -5.06 -5.22
CA ILE A 253 -3.77 -5.25 -6.33
C ILE A 253 -3.10 -4.75 -7.62
N ASN A 254 -3.03 -5.58 -8.66
CA ASN A 254 -2.28 -5.30 -9.89
C ASN A 254 -3.13 -5.55 -11.16
N GLU A 255 -4.19 -4.77 -11.32
CA GLU A 255 -5.01 -4.70 -12.54
C GLU A 255 -5.12 -3.25 -13.07
N PRO A 256 -3.99 -2.60 -13.40
CA PRO A 256 -3.97 -1.18 -13.78
C PRO A 256 -4.71 -0.89 -15.10
N ARG A 257 -4.98 -1.90 -15.93
CA ARG A 257 -5.70 -1.76 -17.21
C ARG A 257 -7.20 -1.56 -17.07
N ARG A 258 -7.78 -1.91 -15.91
CA ARG A 258 -9.20 -1.75 -15.59
C ARG A 258 -9.40 -0.90 -14.35
N HIS A 259 -8.50 0.05 -14.08
CA HIS A 259 -8.56 0.92 -12.90
C HIS A 259 -8.73 0.16 -11.57
N GLN A 260 -8.02 -0.97 -11.43
CA GLN A 260 -8.13 -1.88 -10.27
C GLN A 260 -9.56 -2.42 -10.01
N CYS A 261 -10.41 -2.53 -11.03
CA CYS A 261 -11.67 -3.28 -10.92
C CYS A 261 -11.37 -4.78 -10.74
N LEU A 262 -12.08 -5.42 -9.82
CA LEU A 262 -11.90 -6.82 -9.49
C LEU A 262 -12.95 -7.66 -10.26
N SER A 263 -12.48 -8.59 -11.08
CA SER A 263 -13.32 -9.67 -11.60
C SER A 263 -13.69 -10.65 -10.46
N THR A 264 -14.76 -11.43 -10.63
CA THR A 264 -15.22 -12.44 -9.65
C THR A 264 -14.08 -13.34 -9.16
N LYS A 265 -13.21 -13.79 -10.08
CA LYS A 265 -12.05 -14.65 -9.78
C LYS A 265 -10.99 -13.91 -8.97
N LEU A 266 -10.75 -12.63 -9.26
CA LEU A 266 -9.80 -11.80 -8.52
C LEU A 266 -10.30 -11.52 -7.09
N ALA A 267 -11.59 -11.19 -6.91
CA ALA A 267 -12.19 -11.02 -5.58
C ALA A 267 -12.14 -12.32 -4.75
N LYS A 268 -12.56 -13.46 -5.34
CA LYS A 268 -12.52 -14.81 -4.74
C LYS A 268 -11.11 -15.26 -4.32
N HIS A 269 -10.10 -14.88 -5.11
CA HIS A 269 -8.69 -15.09 -4.78
C HIS A 269 -8.18 -14.14 -3.69
N LEU A 270 -8.54 -12.85 -3.74
CA LEU A 270 -8.12 -11.85 -2.76
C LEU A 270 -8.69 -12.15 -1.36
N ASN A 271 -9.94 -12.62 -1.28
CA ASN A 271 -10.56 -13.11 -0.05
C ASN A 271 -9.71 -14.22 0.61
N LEU A 272 -9.28 -15.21 -0.17
CA LEU A 272 -8.40 -16.29 0.28
C LEU A 272 -6.99 -15.80 0.66
N VAL A 273 -6.41 -14.85 -0.09
CA VAL A 273 -5.09 -14.27 0.19
C VAL A 273 -5.09 -13.45 1.48
N ILE A 274 -6.11 -12.61 1.71
CA ILE A 274 -6.27 -11.85 2.96
C ILE A 274 -6.42 -12.82 4.13
N ASP A 275 -7.21 -13.89 3.99
CA ASP A 275 -7.37 -14.89 5.06
C ASP A 275 -6.04 -15.59 5.39
N GLN A 276 -5.30 -16.07 4.38
CA GLN A 276 -4.02 -16.75 4.58
C GLN A 276 -2.95 -15.85 5.20
N THR A 277 -2.85 -14.60 4.74
CA THR A 277 -1.84 -13.64 5.24
C THR A 277 -2.19 -13.07 6.62
N THR A 278 -3.46 -12.86 6.94
CA THR A 278 -3.89 -12.38 8.27
C THR A 278 -3.90 -13.50 9.31
N ASN A 279 -4.09 -14.77 8.94
CA ASN A 279 -3.89 -15.90 9.85
C ASN A 279 -2.40 -16.33 10.00
N ALA A 280 -1.50 -15.82 9.16
CA ALA A 280 -0.09 -16.23 9.16
C ALA A 280 0.59 -15.99 10.52
N VAL A 281 1.28 -17.02 11.03
CA VAL A 281 1.84 -17.09 12.40
C VAL A 281 2.67 -15.85 12.79
N TYR A 282 3.42 -15.30 11.84
CA TYR A 282 4.32 -14.15 12.05
C TYR A 282 3.75 -12.81 11.58
N SER A 283 2.55 -12.73 10.98
CA SER A 283 1.99 -11.41 10.62
C SER A 283 1.64 -10.63 11.89
N LYS A 284 2.33 -9.51 12.13
CA LYS A 284 1.96 -8.47 13.11
C LYS A 284 1.06 -7.42 12.46
N LEU A 285 1.31 -7.12 11.18
CA LEU A 285 0.49 -6.26 10.34
C LEU A 285 0.47 -6.79 8.90
N THR A 286 -0.73 -7.05 8.38
CA THR A 286 -0.96 -7.27 6.95
C THR A 286 -1.47 -5.96 6.33
N VAL A 287 -0.83 -5.50 5.26
CA VAL A 287 -1.14 -4.26 4.53
C VAL A 287 -1.70 -4.60 3.15
N LEU A 288 -2.80 -3.98 2.75
CA LEU A 288 -3.34 -4.00 1.39
C LEU A 288 -3.19 -2.61 0.76
N THR A 289 -2.64 -2.56 -0.46
CA THR A 289 -2.49 -1.34 -1.29
C THR A 289 -2.70 -1.70 -2.77
N ALA A 290 -2.74 -0.73 -3.67
CA ALA A 290 -2.66 -0.98 -5.11
C ALA A 290 -1.22 -0.88 -5.62
N ALA A 291 -0.82 -1.80 -6.51
CA ALA A 291 0.34 -1.59 -7.38
C ALA A 291 -0.07 -0.63 -8.51
N GLN A 292 0.55 0.54 -8.55
CA GLN A 292 0.33 1.60 -9.51
C GLN A 292 1.64 1.88 -10.24
N SER A 293 1.72 1.45 -11.50
CA SER A 293 2.91 1.60 -12.35
C SER A 293 2.93 2.92 -13.14
N GLY A 294 2.36 4.00 -12.57
CA GLY A 294 2.09 5.25 -13.27
C GLY A 294 0.91 5.21 -14.24
N LEU A 295 0.17 4.09 -14.30
CA LEU A 295 -0.91 3.83 -15.27
C LEU A 295 -2.33 4.02 -14.72
N THR A 296 -2.51 4.07 -13.40
CA THR A 296 -3.82 4.28 -12.77
C THR A 296 -3.66 4.93 -11.41
N ASP A 297 -4.58 5.82 -11.09
CA ASP A 297 -4.76 6.55 -9.84
C ASP A 297 -5.77 5.90 -8.88
N PHE A 298 -6.36 4.77 -9.27
CA PHE A 298 -7.26 3.98 -8.42
C PHE A 298 -6.50 3.06 -7.45
N PHE A 299 -6.97 3.00 -6.20
CA PHE A 299 -6.70 1.93 -5.24
C PHE A 299 -7.54 0.67 -5.58
N CYS A 300 -8.84 0.85 -5.78
CA CYS A 300 -9.75 -0.24 -6.13
C CYS A 300 -11.00 0.32 -6.83
N GLY A 301 -11.18 -0.02 -8.10
CA GLY A 301 -12.37 0.33 -8.89
C GLY A 301 -13.64 -0.43 -8.50
N GLY A 302 -13.52 -1.40 -7.58
CA GLY A 302 -14.65 -2.21 -7.13
C GLY A 302 -15.03 -3.29 -8.14
N LEU A 303 -16.33 -3.50 -8.32
CA LEU A 303 -16.89 -4.51 -9.21
C LEU A 303 -16.63 -4.17 -10.68
N ASP A 304 -16.22 -5.15 -11.48
CA ASP A 304 -16.11 -4.99 -12.94
C ASP A 304 -17.51 -4.95 -13.59
N LEU A 305 -18.05 -3.73 -13.70
CA LEU A 305 -19.37 -3.44 -14.26
C LEU A 305 -19.48 -3.78 -15.76
N GLU A 306 -18.37 -3.85 -16.50
CA GLU A 306 -18.39 -4.26 -17.91
C GLU A 306 -18.45 -5.80 -18.05
N GLU A 307 -17.83 -6.58 -17.16
CA GLU A 307 -18.06 -8.04 -17.12
C GLU A 307 -19.50 -8.35 -16.70
N VAL A 308 -20.01 -7.70 -15.65
CA VAL A 308 -21.38 -7.91 -15.15
C VAL A 308 -22.44 -7.46 -16.16
N GLY A 309 -22.30 -6.26 -16.74
CA GLY A 309 -23.23 -5.75 -17.75
C GLY A 309 -23.21 -6.59 -19.03
N PHE A 310 -22.05 -7.08 -19.47
CA PHE A 310 -21.95 -8.02 -20.58
C PHE A 310 -22.71 -9.32 -20.32
N ASP A 311 -22.51 -9.95 -19.15
CA ASP A 311 -23.17 -11.21 -18.84
C ASP A 311 -24.69 -11.07 -18.69
N VAL A 312 -25.17 -10.00 -18.06
CA VAL A 312 -26.63 -9.73 -17.98
C VAL A 312 -27.23 -9.48 -19.37
N ASN A 313 -26.56 -8.71 -20.23
CA ASN A 313 -27.04 -8.48 -21.60
C ASN A 313 -27.10 -9.80 -22.40
N MET A 314 -26.06 -10.64 -22.30
CA MET A 314 -26.05 -11.99 -22.91
C MET A 314 -27.20 -12.87 -22.40
N ALA A 315 -27.48 -12.89 -21.10
CA ALA A 315 -28.61 -13.62 -20.53
C ALA A 315 -29.96 -13.16 -21.11
N VAL A 316 -30.15 -11.84 -21.25
CA VAL A 316 -31.37 -11.25 -21.84
C VAL A 316 -31.50 -11.56 -23.32
N LEU A 317 -30.43 -11.50 -24.11
CA LEU A 317 -30.43 -11.86 -25.53
C LEU A 317 -30.76 -13.35 -25.75
N LEU A 318 -30.22 -14.24 -24.92
CA LEU A 318 -30.52 -15.67 -24.95
C LEU A 318 -31.98 -15.96 -24.57
N ARG A 319 -32.54 -15.26 -23.57
CA ARG A 319 -33.97 -15.36 -23.20
C ARG A 319 -34.89 -14.85 -24.32
N ARG A 320 -34.62 -13.67 -24.89
CA ARG A 320 -35.35 -13.14 -26.07
C ARG A 320 -35.35 -14.13 -27.25
N ARG A 321 -34.22 -14.83 -27.50
CA ARG A 321 -34.14 -15.91 -28.51
C ARG A 321 -35.00 -17.12 -28.12
N ALA A 322 -34.92 -17.60 -26.89
CA ALA A 322 -35.72 -18.72 -26.39
C ALA A 322 -37.24 -18.45 -26.49
N GLU A 323 -37.67 -17.21 -26.23
CA GLU A 323 -39.05 -16.75 -26.42
C GLU A 323 -39.46 -16.74 -27.90
N SER A 324 -38.59 -16.28 -28.80
CA SER A 324 -38.85 -16.31 -30.26
C SER A 324 -38.97 -17.73 -30.82
N LEU A 325 -38.29 -18.72 -30.22
CA LEU A 325 -38.44 -20.13 -30.59
C LEU A 325 -39.73 -20.73 -30.05
N LYS A 326 -40.18 -20.30 -28.85
CA LYS A 326 -41.47 -20.70 -28.25
C LYS A 326 -42.65 -20.27 -29.14
N SER A 327 -42.62 -19.07 -29.73
CA SER A 327 -43.67 -18.61 -30.65
C SER A 327 -43.67 -19.32 -32.01
N GLN A 328 -42.60 -20.05 -32.36
CA GLN A 328 -42.47 -20.83 -33.59
C GLN A 328 -42.88 -22.32 -33.43
N GLY A 329 -43.16 -22.79 -32.21
CA GLY A 329 -43.70 -24.12 -31.92
C GLY A 329 -42.72 -25.05 -31.19
N ASP A 330 -43.12 -25.52 -30.01
CA ASP A 330 -42.20 -26.18 -29.06
C ASP A 330 -41.67 -27.56 -29.49
N SER A 331 -42.43 -28.38 -30.25
CA SER A 331 -42.11 -29.82 -30.40
C SER A 331 -40.81 -30.15 -31.14
N LYS A 332 -40.26 -29.23 -31.95
CA LYS A 332 -38.92 -29.35 -32.54
C LYS A 332 -37.88 -28.47 -31.84
N ASN A 333 -38.30 -27.37 -31.24
CA ASN A 333 -37.42 -26.32 -30.74
C ASN A 333 -37.11 -26.45 -29.23
N ALA A 334 -37.85 -27.30 -28.48
CA ALA A 334 -37.72 -27.44 -27.04
C ALA A 334 -36.27 -27.67 -26.56
N ALA A 335 -35.50 -28.52 -27.26
CA ALA A 335 -34.11 -28.80 -26.90
C ALA A 335 -33.15 -27.61 -27.11
N GLU A 336 -33.37 -26.78 -28.14
CA GLU A 336 -32.61 -25.54 -28.31
C GLU A 336 -33.07 -24.48 -27.29
N ARG A 337 -34.38 -24.33 -27.10
CA ARG A 337 -34.98 -23.42 -26.13
C ARG A 337 -34.47 -23.69 -24.70
N GLU A 338 -34.46 -24.94 -24.27
CA GLU A 338 -33.99 -25.32 -22.94
C GLU A 338 -32.49 -25.04 -22.78
N ARG A 339 -31.67 -25.34 -23.80
CA ARG A 339 -30.25 -25.00 -23.81
C ARG A 339 -30.02 -23.49 -23.71
N LEU A 340 -30.77 -22.67 -24.46
CA LEU A 340 -30.67 -21.21 -24.42
C LEU A 340 -31.05 -20.66 -23.04
N LEU A 341 -32.04 -21.25 -22.37
CA LEU A 341 -32.41 -20.89 -20.99
C LEU A 341 -31.33 -21.31 -19.98
N GLN A 342 -30.76 -22.51 -20.12
CA GLN A 342 -29.64 -22.97 -19.28
C GLN A 342 -28.40 -22.06 -19.45
N ASP A 343 -28.02 -21.74 -20.68
CA ASP A 343 -26.88 -20.85 -20.95
C ASP A 343 -27.18 -19.41 -20.51
N ALA A 344 -28.42 -18.92 -20.61
CA ALA A 344 -28.83 -17.63 -20.04
C ALA A 344 -28.70 -17.58 -18.52
N ASN A 345 -29.13 -18.65 -17.83
CA ASN A 345 -29.02 -18.74 -16.38
C ASN A 345 -27.55 -18.76 -15.95
N ARG A 346 -26.67 -19.53 -16.61
CA ARG A 346 -25.21 -19.51 -16.35
C ARG A 346 -24.57 -18.12 -16.45
N HIS A 347 -25.07 -17.25 -17.32
CA HIS A 347 -24.62 -15.86 -17.40
C HIS A 347 -25.16 -15.03 -16.21
N GLN A 348 -26.42 -15.19 -15.83
CA GLN A 348 -27.00 -14.58 -14.62
C GLN A 348 -26.29 -15.06 -13.33
N ASP A 349 -25.96 -16.35 -13.23
CA ASP A 349 -25.24 -16.96 -12.11
C ASP A 349 -23.83 -16.36 -11.94
N ARG A 350 -23.14 -16.04 -13.04
CA ARG A 350 -21.83 -15.37 -13.00
C ARG A 350 -21.91 -13.91 -12.53
N ALA A 351 -22.97 -13.20 -12.90
CA ALA A 351 -23.25 -11.87 -12.37
C ALA A 351 -23.59 -11.91 -10.88
N ASP A 352 -24.33 -12.93 -10.42
CA ASP A 352 -24.63 -13.14 -9.00
C ASP A 352 -23.37 -13.52 -8.19
N GLU A 353 -22.55 -14.47 -8.68
CA GLU A 353 -21.26 -14.85 -8.06
C GLU A 353 -20.35 -13.62 -7.91
N ALA A 354 -20.32 -12.73 -8.91
CA ALA A 354 -19.56 -11.48 -8.85
C ALA A 354 -19.97 -10.62 -7.64
N LEU A 355 -21.28 -10.44 -7.42
CA LEU A 355 -21.80 -9.66 -6.29
C LEU A 355 -21.51 -10.33 -4.94
N ARG A 356 -21.73 -11.65 -4.84
CA ARG A 356 -21.54 -12.41 -3.58
C ARG A 356 -20.08 -12.47 -3.15
N GLU A 357 -19.15 -12.69 -4.08
CA GLU A 357 -17.71 -12.72 -3.79
C GLU A 357 -17.18 -11.35 -3.34
N HIS A 358 -17.71 -10.24 -3.88
CA HIS A 358 -17.37 -8.89 -3.41
C HIS A 358 -17.85 -8.63 -1.98
N ALA A 359 -19.10 -8.98 -1.64
CA ALA A 359 -19.58 -8.83 -0.26
C ALA A 359 -18.82 -9.73 0.72
N ALA A 360 -18.47 -10.97 0.30
CA ALA A 360 -17.63 -11.86 1.10
C ALA A 360 -16.20 -11.34 1.27
N LEU A 361 -15.63 -10.66 0.26
CA LEU A 361 -14.33 -10.00 0.34
C LEU A 361 -14.34 -8.81 1.32
N ILE A 362 -15.38 -7.96 1.26
CA ILE A 362 -15.58 -6.85 2.22
C ILE A 362 -15.73 -7.43 3.64
N TRP A 363 -16.52 -8.49 3.79
CA TRP A 363 -16.68 -9.18 5.07
C TRP A 363 -15.37 -9.79 5.59
N ARG A 364 -14.53 -10.36 4.72
CA ARG A 364 -13.20 -10.88 5.10
C ARG A 364 -12.28 -9.80 5.63
N ALA A 365 -12.28 -8.60 5.02
CA ALA A 365 -11.52 -7.45 5.50
C ALA A 365 -12.00 -6.99 6.89
N TYR A 366 -13.33 -6.96 7.10
CA TYR A 366 -13.96 -6.62 8.38
C TYR A 366 -13.64 -7.62 9.49
N THR A 367 -13.76 -8.93 9.22
CA THR A 367 -13.51 -9.99 10.20
C THR A 367 -12.07 -10.50 10.24
N ALA A 368 -11.11 -9.74 9.70
CA ALA A 368 -9.69 -10.13 9.73
C ALA A 368 -9.22 -10.39 11.19
N PRO A 369 -8.64 -11.57 11.50
CA PRO A 369 -8.36 -11.97 12.89
C PRO A 369 -7.17 -11.21 13.50
N ARG A 370 -6.13 -10.94 12.71
CA ARG A 370 -4.98 -10.10 13.08
C ARG A 370 -5.12 -8.69 12.51
N PRO A 371 -4.28 -7.72 12.92
CA PRO A 371 -4.23 -6.40 12.31
C PRO A 371 -4.11 -6.46 10.78
N PHE A 372 -5.18 -6.02 10.12
CA PHE A 372 -5.26 -5.82 8.68
C PHE A 372 -5.46 -4.33 8.44
N MET A 373 -4.59 -3.75 7.62
CA MET A 373 -4.59 -2.34 7.28
C MET A 373 -4.73 -2.14 5.78
N THR A 374 -5.66 -1.28 5.38
CA THR A 374 -5.73 -0.76 4.00
C THR A 374 -4.97 0.55 3.96
N LEU A 375 -4.02 0.69 3.03
CA LEU A 375 -3.37 1.96 2.73
C LEU A 375 -3.94 2.47 1.40
N VAL A 376 -4.77 3.49 1.47
CA VAL A 376 -5.62 3.91 0.34
C VAL A 376 -4.86 4.89 -0.56
N ASN A 377 -4.02 4.35 -1.44
CA ASN A 377 -3.15 5.10 -2.34
C ASN A 377 -3.85 5.64 -3.61
N GLY A 378 -5.12 6.06 -3.52
CA GLY A 378 -5.84 6.54 -4.70
C GLY A 378 -7.37 6.49 -4.59
N LYS A 379 -8.01 6.53 -5.76
CA LYS A 379 -9.46 6.43 -5.94
C LYS A 379 -10.01 5.05 -5.59
N CYS A 380 -11.04 5.05 -4.77
CA CYS A 380 -11.90 3.92 -4.47
C CYS A 380 -13.26 4.14 -5.14
N ARG A 381 -13.87 3.06 -5.66
CA ARG A 381 -15.25 3.12 -6.18
C ARG A 381 -16.11 1.96 -5.69
N GLY A 382 -17.35 2.24 -5.27
CA GLY A 382 -18.33 1.25 -4.83
C GLY A 382 -17.78 0.22 -3.84
N THR A 383 -17.72 -1.05 -4.24
CA THR A 383 -17.18 -2.16 -3.42
C THR A 383 -15.69 -2.00 -3.10
N GLY A 384 -14.94 -1.22 -3.87
CA GLY A 384 -13.56 -0.83 -3.56
C GLY A 384 -13.46 0.15 -2.39
N CYS A 385 -14.44 1.05 -2.24
CA CYS A 385 -14.58 1.90 -1.06
C CYS A 385 -14.92 1.04 0.17
N GLY A 386 -15.81 0.06 0.00
CA GLY A 386 -16.14 -0.95 1.02
C GLY A 386 -14.91 -1.73 1.49
N LEU A 387 -14.12 -2.27 0.55
CA LEU A 387 -12.90 -3.01 0.85
C LEU A 387 -11.88 -2.15 1.61
N ALA A 388 -11.76 -0.87 1.27
CA ALA A 388 -10.90 0.07 1.98
C ALA A 388 -11.38 0.31 3.42
N LEU A 389 -12.61 0.79 3.60
CA LEU A 389 -13.13 1.26 4.90
C LEU A 389 -13.62 0.15 5.85
N ALA A 390 -13.81 -1.09 5.36
CA ALA A 390 -14.13 -2.23 6.21
C ALA A 390 -12.93 -2.72 7.05
N ALA A 391 -11.69 -2.36 6.68
CA ALA A 391 -10.51 -2.75 7.44
C ALA A 391 -10.42 -1.98 8.78
N LYS A 392 -10.07 -2.70 9.85
CA LYS A 392 -9.94 -2.15 11.23
C LYS A 392 -8.96 -0.99 11.34
N PHE A 393 -7.98 -0.93 10.43
CA PHE A 393 -7.07 0.19 10.26
C PHE A 393 -7.16 0.65 8.79
N CYS A 394 -7.85 1.76 8.51
CA CYS A 394 -7.92 2.32 7.16
C CYS A 394 -7.06 3.59 7.11
N ALA A 395 -5.84 3.48 6.58
CA ALA A 395 -4.89 4.57 6.48
C ALA A 395 -5.06 5.32 5.16
N LEU A 396 -5.38 6.61 5.27
CA LEU A 396 -5.58 7.48 4.11
C LEU A 396 -4.29 8.22 3.73
N ARG A 397 -4.21 8.70 2.49
CA ARG A 397 -3.21 9.63 1.96
C ARG A 397 -3.95 10.79 1.26
N ASP A 398 -3.27 11.86 0.85
CA ASP A 398 -3.96 12.98 0.18
C ASP A 398 -4.59 12.60 -1.19
N ALA A 399 -4.00 11.62 -1.86
CA ALA A 399 -4.56 11.00 -3.06
C ALA A 399 -5.80 10.09 -2.78
N THR A 400 -6.18 9.86 -1.51
CA THR A 400 -7.37 9.08 -1.17
C THR A 400 -8.64 9.79 -1.62
N GLU A 401 -9.48 9.06 -2.35
CA GLU A 401 -10.76 9.54 -2.85
C GLU A 401 -11.79 8.40 -2.83
N PHE A 402 -13.03 8.67 -2.42
CA PHE A 402 -14.11 7.68 -2.31
C PHE A 402 -15.33 8.08 -3.13
N ILE A 403 -15.59 7.33 -4.20
CA ILE A 403 -16.71 7.51 -5.12
C ILE A 403 -17.78 6.45 -4.80
N PHE A 404 -18.82 6.81 -4.04
CA PHE A 404 -19.95 5.92 -3.74
C PHE A 404 -21.14 6.21 -4.66
N ASP A 405 -20.94 5.92 -5.95
CA ASP A 405 -21.85 6.22 -7.04
C ASP A 405 -22.69 5.00 -7.49
N GLY A 406 -23.69 5.27 -8.34
CA GLY A 406 -24.62 4.25 -8.85
C GLY A 406 -25.69 4.80 -9.80
N PRO A 407 -26.46 5.84 -9.42
CA PRO A 407 -27.64 6.23 -10.22
C PRO A 407 -27.31 6.71 -11.65
N HIS A 408 -26.15 7.33 -11.86
CA HIS A 408 -25.59 7.68 -13.17
C HIS A 408 -25.31 6.52 -14.13
N ILE A 409 -25.26 5.27 -13.65
CA ILE A 409 -25.14 4.04 -14.46
C ILE A 409 -26.40 3.17 -14.36
N GLY A 410 -27.54 3.71 -13.89
CA GLY A 410 -28.79 2.96 -13.81
C GLY A 410 -28.88 1.93 -12.68
N LEU A 411 -28.00 2.00 -11.68
CA LEU A 411 -27.94 1.06 -10.55
C LEU A 411 -28.07 1.76 -9.20
N THR A 412 -28.44 1.00 -8.17
CA THR A 412 -28.18 1.41 -6.78
C THR A 412 -26.70 1.20 -6.43
N PRO A 413 -26.11 2.04 -5.56
CA PRO A 413 -24.74 1.85 -5.11
C PRO A 413 -24.56 0.56 -4.30
N TYR A 414 -23.34 0.02 -4.28
CA TYR A 414 -23.00 -1.26 -3.65
C TYR A 414 -21.58 -1.22 -3.08
N GLY A 415 -21.41 -1.65 -1.82
CA GLY A 415 -20.13 -1.66 -1.11
C GLY A 415 -20.20 -1.56 0.42
N GLY A 416 -21.38 -1.53 1.02
CA GLY A 416 -21.59 -1.44 2.47
C GLY A 416 -21.46 -0.03 3.05
N ILE A 417 -21.08 0.98 2.26
CA ILE A 417 -20.94 2.37 2.73
C ILE A 417 -22.29 3.01 3.09
N THR A 418 -23.42 2.47 2.61
CA THR A 418 -24.73 2.90 3.08
C THR A 418 -24.87 2.76 4.60
N HIS A 419 -24.21 1.76 5.22
CA HIS A 419 -24.12 1.65 6.69
C HIS A 419 -23.38 2.85 7.33
N LEU A 420 -22.26 3.28 6.75
CA LEU A 420 -21.45 4.40 7.28
C LEU A 420 -22.15 5.75 7.08
N LEU A 421 -22.78 5.96 5.92
CA LEU A 421 -23.61 7.14 5.64
C LEU A 421 -24.86 7.18 6.53
N ALA A 422 -25.40 6.03 6.92
CA ALA A 422 -26.57 5.91 7.80
C ALA A 422 -26.25 5.91 9.31
N ARG A 423 -24.98 6.00 9.73
CA ARG A 423 -24.61 6.18 11.15
C ARG A 423 -25.23 7.47 11.70
N GLN A 424 -25.76 7.41 12.92
CA GLN A 424 -26.27 8.59 13.65
C GLN A 424 -25.23 9.73 13.73
N GLU A 425 -23.95 9.38 13.85
CA GLU A 425 -22.83 10.31 13.79
C GLU A 425 -22.75 11.11 12.49
N THR A 426 -23.01 10.48 11.33
CA THR A 426 -23.03 11.15 10.03
C THR A 426 -24.17 12.18 9.98
N SER A 427 -25.38 11.79 10.40
CA SER A 427 -26.53 12.71 10.47
C SER A 427 -26.37 13.83 11.51
N LEU A 428 -25.58 13.62 12.57
CA LEU A 428 -25.30 14.65 13.59
C LEU A 428 -24.20 15.64 13.17
N LYS A 429 -23.22 15.19 12.37
CA LYS A 429 -22.12 16.04 11.88
C LYS A 429 -22.45 16.77 10.58
N PHE A 430 -23.15 16.09 9.67
CA PHE A 430 -23.47 16.58 8.33
C PHE A 430 -24.86 16.07 7.89
N PRO A 431 -25.95 16.64 8.44
CA PRO A 431 -27.32 16.33 7.99
C PRO A 431 -27.47 16.52 6.47
N GLY A 432 -28.19 15.62 5.81
CA GLY A 432 -28.36 15.60 4.34
C GLY A 432 -27.15 15.09 3.53
N LEU A 433 -25.96 14.89 4.12
CA LEU A 433 -24.77 14.44 3.38
C LEU A 433 -24.92 13.03 2.81
N ALA A 434 -25.63 12.15 3.53
CA ALA A 434 -25.90 10.79 3.07
C ALA A 434 -26.73 10.79 1.79
N GLU A 435 -27.81 11.56 1.75
CA GLU A 435 -28.65 11.80 0.59
C GLU A 435 -27.85 12.47 -0.55
N PHE A 436 -27.06 13.49 -0.24
CA PHE A 436 -26.22 14.18 -1.23
C PHE A 436 -25.26 13.23 -1.94
N VAL A 437 -24.37 12.56 -1.21
CA VAL A 437 -23.34 11.66 -1.79
C VAL A 437 -24.01 10.53 -2.60
N LEU A 438 -25.04 9.91 -2.02
CA LEU A 438 -25.64 8.69 -2.54
C LEU A 438 -26.56 8.93 -3.76
N LEU A 439 -27.14 10.14 -3.90
CA LEU A 439 -27.95 10.53 -5.06
C LEU A 439 -27.15 11.25 -6.15
N THR A 440 -26.14 12.04 -5.80
CA THR A 440 -25.33 12.76 -6.80
C THR A 440 -24.20 11.90 -7.37
N GLY A 441 -23.63 10.99 -6.56
CA GLY A 441 -22.36 10.35 -6.86
C GLY A 441 -21.15 11.27 -6.63
N THR A 442 -21.28 12.35 -5.86
CA THR A 442 -20.16 13.23 -5.50
C THR A 442 -19.13 12.50 -4.65
N SER A 443 -17.85 12.76 -4.95
CA SER A 443 -16.69 12.15 -4.31
C SER A 443 -16.39 12.74 -2.93
N LEU A 444 -15.89 11.90 -2.01
CA LEU A 444 -15.39 12.31 -0.69
C LEU A 444 -13.87 12.10 -0.60
N PHE A 445 -13.16 13.04 0.02
CA PHE A 445 -11.71 13.01 0.19
C PHE A 445 -11.29 12.74 1.64
N ALA A 446 -9.99 12.59 1.87
CA ALA A 446 -9.43 12.25 3.18
C ALA A 446 -9.98 13.10 4.35
N GLY A 447 -10.00 14.43 4.23
CA GLY A 447 -10.50 15.34 5.26
C GLY A 447 -12.00 15.20 5.55
N ASP A 448 -12.81 14.80 4.56
CA ASP A 448 -14.24 14.55 4.76
C ASP A 448 -14.44 13.27 5.59
N VAL A 449 -13.71 12.21 5.24
CA VAL A 449 -13.75 10.87 5.86
C VAL A 449 -13.20 10.87 7.29
N LEU A 450 -12.14 11.64 7.54
CA LEU A 450 -11.58 11.88 8.87
C LEU A 450 -12.58 12.59 9.78
N ARG A 451 -13.16 13.71 9.32
CA ARG A 451 -14.16 14.46 10.11
C ARG A 451 -15.42 13.64 10.37
N LEU A 452 -15.83 12.78 9.43
CA LEU A 452 -16.93 11.82 9.61
C LEU A 452 -16.67 10.72 10.66
N GLY A 453 -15.44 10.53 11.14
CA GLY A 453 -15.13 9.46 12.10
C GLY A 453 -15.22 8.06 11.48
N TRP A 454 -14.96 7.95 10.18
CA TRP A 454 -14.88 6.66 9.48
C TRP A 454 -13.50 6.01 9.63
N THR A 455 -12.44 6.81 9.83
CA THR A 455 -11.11 6.35 10.27
C THR A 455 -10.37 7.45 11.04
N ASP A 456 -9.31 7.07 11.74
CA ASP A 456 -8.44 7.88 12.61
C ASP A 456 -7.01 8.03 12.04
N LEU A 457 -6.75 7.52 10.83
CA LEU A 457 -5.41 7.32 10.27
C LEU A 457 -5.22 8.05 8.93
N PHE A 458 -4.25 8.97 8.87
CA PHE A 458 -3.85 9.70 7.67
C PHE A 458 -2.33 9.90 7.63
N THR A 459 -1.70 9.76 6.45
CA THR A 459 -0.28 10.06 6.27
C THR A 459 0.05 10.71 4.93
N SER A 460 0.95 11.69 4.96
CA SER A 460 1.55 12.33 3.79
C SER A 460 2.90 11.73 3.41
N LEU A 461 3.41 10.73 4.16
CA LEU A 461 4.72 10.13 3.91
C LEU A 461 4.75 9.35 2.58
N PRO A 462 5.78 9.56 1.72
CA PRO A 462 6.01 8.74 0.54
C PRO A 462 6.46 7.33 0.95
N ASP A 463 6.32 6.36 0.04
CA ASP A 463 6.84 5.00 0.19
C ASP A 463 6.42 4.29 1.51
N MET A 464 5.31 4.68 2.14
CA MET A 464 4.98 4.26 3.52
C MET A 464 4.97 2.74 3.71
N THR A 465 4.61 1.96 2.70
CA THR A 465 4.68 0.49 2.71
C THR A 465 6.10 -0.05 2.93
N PHE A 466 7.12 0.58 2.35
CA PHE A 466 8.53 0.25 2.61
C PHE A 466 8.88 0.49 4.08
N HIS A 467 8.50 1.66 4.62
CA HIS A 467 8.79 2.00 6.02
C HIS A 467 8.04 1.09 7.02
N ILE A 468 6.81 0.68 6.73
CA ILE A 468 6.10 -0.36 7.50
C ILE A 468 6.88 -1.67 7.48
N LYS A 469 7.39 -2.09 6.31
CA LYS A 469 8.18 -3.32 6.19
C LYS A 469 9.46 -3.25 7.00
N GLU A 470 10.25 -2.19 6.83
CA GLU A 470 11.51 -1.95 7.55
C GLU A 470 11.31 -1.87 9.08
N TRP A 471 10.25 -1.20 9.55
CA TRP A 471 9.88 -1.12 10.96
C TRP A 471 9.58 -2.50 11.57
N PHE A 472 8.79 -3.32 10.88
CA PHE A 472 8.46 -4.66 11.37
C PHE A 472 9.57 -5.69 11.13
N ASP A 473 10.49 -5.48 10.19
CA ASP A 473 11.69 -6.33 10.03
C ASP A 473 12.67 -6.13 11.19
N ASN A 474 12.78 -4.91 11.72
CA ASN A 474 13.57 -4.55 12.91
C ASN A 474 12.86 -4.85 14.25
N SER A 475 11.58 -5.26 14.23
CA SER A 475 10.82 -5.62 15.43
C SER A 475 11.11 -7.06 15.87
N GLU A 476 11.15 -7.34 17.17
CA GLU A 476 11.46 -8.69 17.70
C GLU A 476 10.22 -9.49 18.12
N HIS A 477 9.88 -9.53 19.42
CA HIS A 477 8.92 -10.49 19.98
C HIS A 477 7.51 -10.47 19.37
N LEU A 478 6.83 -11.62 19.45
CA LEU A 478 5.45 -11.86 18.99
C LEU A 478 4.39 -11.80 20.10
N HIS A 479 4.78 -11.54 21.35
CA HIS A 479 3.85 -11.39 22.46
C HIS A 479 2.91 -10.21 22.23
N ASN A 480 1.63 -10.32 22.62
CA ASN A 480 0.58 -9.34 22.32
C ASN A 480 0.94 -7.92 22.75
N ASP A 481 1.56 -7.75 23.92
CA ASP A 481 1.95 -6.42 24.43
C ASP A 481 3.06 -5.79 23.57
N ALA A 482 4.02 -6.60 23.11
CA ALA A 482 5.07 -6.14 22.20
C ALA A 482 4.50 -5.79 20.81
N VAL A 483 3.52 -6.55 20.30
CA VAL A 483 2.82 -6.26 19.05
C VAL A 483 1.96 -5.00 19.18
N ALA A 484 1.25 -4.84 20.29
CA ALA A 484 0.42 -3.67 20.59
C ALA A 484 1.28 -2.40 20.68
N TRP A 485 2.44 -2.46 21.33
CA TRP A 485 3.38 -1.33 21.38
C TRP A 485 4.01 -1.04 20.00
N GLN A 486 4.50 -2.06 19.28
CA GLN A 486 5.12 -1.91 17.95
C GLN A 486 4.14 -1.32 16.91
N LEU A 487 2.86 -1.72 16.96
CA LEU A 487 1.82 -1.21 16.07
C LEU A 487 1.32 0.15 16.55
N GLY A 488 1.04 0.32 17.84
CA GLY A 488 0.56 1.59 18.41
C GLY A 488 1.55 2.73 18.18
N HIS A 489 2.85 2.50 18.40
CA HIS A 489 3.89 3.50 18.18
C HIS A 489 4.04 3.89 16.69
N LEU A 490 3.90 2.92 15.77
CA LEU A 490 3.85 3.19 14.33
C LEU A 490 2.65 4.06 13.94
N LEU A 491 1.45 3.74 14.46
CA LEU A 491 0.25 4.54 14.22
C LEU A 491 0.40 5.95 14.78
N GLU A 492 0.86 6.09 16.03
CA GLU A 492 1.01 7.38 16.70
C GLU A 492 2.12 8.28 16.12
N SER A 493 3.11 7.72 15.43
CA SER A 493 4.24 8.48 14.85
C SER A 493 4.05 8.82 13.38
N CYS A 494 3.32 8.00 12.61
CA CYS A 494 3.23 8.15 11.15
C CYS A 494 1.80 8.36 10.62
N PHE A 495 0.76 8.02 11.38
CA PHE A 495 -0.63 8.03 10.92
C PHE A 495 -1.59 8.88 11.77
N LYS A 496 -1.22 9.24 13.00
CA LYS A 496 -1.98 10.21 13.82
C LYS A 496 -1.44 11.61 13.65
N MET A 497 -2.30 12.54 13.29
CA MET A 497 -1.98 13.91 12.92
C MET A 497 -1.67 14.79 14.15
N LYS A 498 -0.47 14.65 14.74
CA LYS A 498 -0.03 15.43 15.90
C LYS A 498 0.65 16.75 15.53
N ASP A 499 1.80 16.69 14.87
CA ASP A 499 2.71 17.84 14.75
C ASP A 499 2.73 18.51 13.37
N ALA A 500 2.49 17.75 12.30
CA ALA A 500 2.72 18.17 10.91
C ALA A 500 1.43 18.29 10.08
N HIS A 501 0.33 18.77 10.68
CA HIS A 501 -0.99 18.84 10.06
C HIS A 501 -1.72 20.16 10.34
N SER A 502 -2.60 20.57 9.43
CA SER A 502 -3.61 21.62 9.69
C SER A 502 -4.83 21.41 8.81
N SER A 503 -6.01 21.86 9.26
CA SER A 503 -7.27 21.72 8.51
C SER A 503 -7.38 22.54 7.21
N ALA A 504 -6.33 23.30 6.86
CA ALA A 504 -6.19 23.93 5.54
C ALA A 504 -5.43 23.04 4.53
N MET A 505 -4.76 21.99 5.00
CA MET A 505 -3.99 21.03 4.17
C MET A 505 -4.73 19.71 3.92
N GLU A 506 -5.76 19.38 4.71
CA GLU A 506 -6.58 18.18 4.46
C GLU A 506 -7.50 18.39 3.25
N ARG A 507 -7.30 17.61 2.17
CA ARG A 507 -8.17 17.64 0.99
C ARG A 507 -9.61 17.25 1.38
N SER A 508 -10.56 18.12 1.02
CA SER A 508 -11.96 18.03 1.46
C SER A 508 -12.90 18.63 0.41
N ALA A 509 -13.98 17.91 0.09
CA ALA A 509 -15.09 18.40 -0.73
C ALA A 509 -16.11 19.20 0.08
N ILE A 510 -16.27 18.87 1.37
CA ILE A 510 -17.31 19.37 2.26
C ILE A 510 -16.74 20.48 3.16
N SER A 511 -16.59 21.68 2.59
CA SER A 511 -16.31 22.90 3.35
C SER A 511 -17.44 23.20 4.35
N PRO A 512 -17.22 23.98 5.43
CA PRO A 512 -18.28 24.36 6.35
C PRO A 512 -19.45 25.10 5.67
N THR A 513 -19.18 25.83 4.59
CA THR A 513 -20.21 26.48 3.76
C THR A 513 -21.05 25.44 3.01
N ARG A 514 -20.39 24.46 2.38
CA ARG A 514 -21.07 23.38 1.62
C ARG A 514 -21.83 22.42 2.51
N ALA A 515 -21.33 22.13 3.71
CA ALA A 515 -22.04 21.37 4.73
C ALA A 515 -23.43 21.97 4.99
N ARG A 516 -23.48 23.30 5.16
CA ARG A 516 -24.74 24.04 5.33
C ARG A 516 -25.62 24.02 4.07
N TRP A 517 -25.05 24.18 2.88
CA TRP A 517 -25.80 24.07 1.61
C TRP A 517 -26.43 22.68 1.41
N ILE A 518 -25.74 21.63 1.86
CA ILE A 518 -26.23 20.26 1.84
C ILE A 518 -27.35 20.07 2.87
N GLU A 519 -27.20 20.61 4.08
CA GLU A 519 -28.27 20.65 5.09
C GLU A 519 -29.52 21.35 4.56
N ASP A 520 -29.38 22.60 4.09
CA ASP A 520 -30.46 23.46 3.56
C ASP A 520 -31.20 22.85 2.34
N ALA A 521 -30.59 21.90 1.61
CA ALA A 521 -31.16 21.32 0.39
C ALA A 521 -31.56 19.82 0.48
N PHE A 522 -30.88 19.01 1.30
CA PHE A 522 -31.05 17.55 1.35
C PHE A 522 -31.53 17.01 2.70
N ALA A 523 -31.37 17.75 3.81
CA ALA A 523 -31.76 17.24 5.13
C ALA A 523 -33.29 17.08 5.25
N ASP A 524 -33.69 15.98 5.92
CA ASP A 524 -35.07 15.62 6.27
C ASP A 524 -36.12 15.68 5.14
N GLN A 525 -35.67 15.65 3.88
CA GLN A 525 -36.56 15.63 2.72
C GLN A 525 -37.25 14.26 2.57
N PRO A 526 -38.56 14.20 2.33
CA PRO A 526 -39.29 12.92 2.25
C PRO A 526 -39.19 12.21 0.89
N SER A 527 -38.75 12.90 -0.17
CA SER A 527 -38.72 12.41 -1.57
C SER A 527 -37.65 13.13 -2.41
N VAL A 528 -37.20 12.47 -3.49
CA VAL A 528 -36.26 13.05 -4.48
C VAL A 528 -36.90 14.23 -5.21
N GLU A 529 -38.22 14.16 -5.46
CA GLU A 529 -39.02 15.25 -6.01
C GLU A 529 -39.05 16.47 -5.08
N GLY A 530 -39.05 16.27 -3.76
CA GLY A 530 -38.90 17.33 -2.76
C GLY A 530 -37.54 18.02 -2.88
N ILE A 531 -36.45 17.24 -2.90
CA ILE A 531 -35.07 17.73 -3.09
C ILE A 531 -34.96 18.59 -4.36
N LEU A 532 -35.47 18.10 -5.51
CA LEU A 532 -35.43 18.86 -6.77
C LEU A 532 -36.30 20.13 -6.73
N THR A 533 -37.41 20.13 -5.99
CA THR A 533 -38.25 21.32 -5.80
C THR A 533 -37.52 22.36 -4.96
N SER A 534 -36.82 21.95 -3.89
CA SER A 534 -35.99 22.81 -3.05
C SER A 534 -34.81 23.40 -3.83
N LEU A 535 -34.04 22.58 -4.56
CA LEU A 535 -32.96 23.03 -5.45
C LEU A 535 -33.49 23.98 -6.54
N GLY A 536 -34.68 23.69 -7.09
CA GLY A 536 -35.39 24.55 -8.04
C GLY A 536 -35.91 25.87 -7.46
N GLY A 537 -35.93 26.02 -6.13
CA GLY A 537 -36.11 27.31 -5.46
C GLY A 537 -34.78 28.03 -5.23
N ILE A 538 -33.75 27.30 -4.78
CA ILE A 538 -32.42 27.84 -4.46
C ILE A 538 -31.71 28.38 -5.72
N GLU A 539 -31.82 27.70 -6.87
CA GLU A 539 -31.23 28.17 -8.14
C GLU A 539 -31.76 29.54 -8.60
N LYS A 540 -32.92 29.97 -8.09
CA LYS A 540 -33.60 31.22 -8.45
C LYS A 540 -33.31 32.37 -7.47
N LEU A 541 -32.44 32.17 -6.46
CA LEU A 541 -32.02 33.22 -5.54
C LEU A 541 -31.16 34.27 -6.25
N GLU A 542 -31.49 35.55 -6.08
CA GLU A 542 -30.69 36.66 -6.58
C GLU A 542 -29.28 36.66 -5.95
N LEU A 543 -28.26 37.07 -6.71
CA LEU A 543 -26.86 37.13 -6.25
C LEU A 543 -26.61 38.16 -5.12
N GLY A 544 -27.57 39.06 -4.88
CA GLY A 544 -27.56 40.01 -3.75
C GLY A 544 -28.34 39.54 -2.51
N SER A 545 -28.96 38.36 -2.55
CA SER A 545 -29.75 37.84 -1.43
C SER A 545 -28.85 37.44 -0.24
N PRO A 546 -29.19 37.77 1.02
CA PRO A 546 -28.42 37.35 2.18
C PRO A 546 -28.41 35.83 2.40
N HIS A 547 -29.34 35.09 1.77
CA HIS A 547 -29.36 33.63 1.77
C HIS A 547 -28.46 33.03 0.68
N ASN A 548 -28.13 33.79 -0.38
CA ASN A 548 -27.26 33.34 -1.45
C ASN A 548 -25.78 33.54 -1.05
N THR A 549 -25.36 32.75 -0.06
CA THR A 549 -23.99 32.75 0.46
C THR A 549 -22.98 32.26 -0.59
N MET A 550 -21.71 32.60 -0.39
CA MET A 550 -20.61 32.27 -1.30
C MET A 550 -19.55 31.39 -0.61
N ASP A 551 -18.97 30.46 -1.36
CA ASP A 551 -17.87 29.59 -0.94
C ASP A 551 -16.69 29.67 -1.91
N GLY A 552 -15.50 29.31 -1.45
CA GLY A 552 -14.33 29.15 -2.31
C GLY A 552 -14.54 28.06 -3.35
N CYS A 553 -14.22 28.35 -4.61
CA CYS A 553 -14.18 27.34 -5.65
C CYS A 553 -12.74 26.84 -5.83
N PHE A 554 -12.53 25.54 -5.66
CA PHE A 554 -11.36 24.88 -6.22
C PHE A 554 -11.48 24.96 -7.74
N THR A 555 -10.82 25.95 -8.35
CA THR A 555 -10.78 26.12 -9.81
C THR A 555 -10.21 24.86 -10.44
N THR A 556 -10.89 24.32 -11.46
CA THR A 556 -10.34 23.22 -12.25
C THR A 556 -8.93 23.59 -12.76
N PRO A 557 -7.96 22.66 -12.82
CA PRO A 557 -6.65 22.97 -13.38
C PRO A 557 -6.72 23.49 -14.82
N TYR A 558 -5.68 24.17 -15.26
CA TYR A 558 -5.46 24.48 -16.68
C TYR A 558 -4.55 23.41 -17.29
N THR A 559 -4.73 23.13 -18.58
CA THR A 559 -3.94 22.12 -19.29
C THR A 559 -2.46 22.49 -19.32
N LEU A 560 -2.14 23.78 -19.38
CA LEU A 560 -0.79 24.34 -19.43
C LEU A 560 -0.58 25.35 -18.29
N ALA A 561 0.64 25.37 -17.74
CA ALA A 561 0.97 26.18 -16.57
C ALA A 561 1.09 27.69 -16.85
N SER A 562 1.35 28.08 -18.10
CA SER A 562 1.50 29.48 -18.52
C SER A 562 1.11 29.71 -19.98
N VAL A 563 0.82 30.97 -20.33
CA VAL A 563 0.62 31.39 -21.74
C VAL A 563 1.88 31.14 -22.59
N ALA A 564 3.08 31.27 -22.01
CA ALA A 564 4.33 31.01 -22.72
C ALA A 564 4.48 29.54 -23.13
N ASP A 565 3.97 28.60 -22.33
CA ASP A 565 3.91 27.18 -22.71
C ASP A 565 2.82 26.92 -23.75
N GLY A 566 1.71 27.67 -23.69
CA GLY A 566 0.70 27.72 -24.75
C GLY A 566 1.27 28.16 -26.11
N VAL A 567 2.13 29.19 -26.14
CA VAL A 567 2.81 29.61 -27.38
C VAL A 567 3.75 28.51 -27.88
N LYS A 568 4.60 27.92 -27.03
CA LYS A 568 5.47 26.78 -27.45
C LYS A 568 4.65 25.62 -28.02
N LYS A 569 3.49 25.33 -27.41
CA LYS A 569 2.58 24.25 -27.82
C LYS A 569 1.96 24.55 -29.18
N LEU A 570 1.48 25.77 -29.41
CA LEU A 570 0.96 26.24 -30.69
C LEU A 570 2.06 26.25 -31.78
N GLU A 571 3.24 26.77 -31.46
CA GLU A 571 4.42 26.76 -32.34
C GLU A 571 4.82 25.36 -32.82
N SER A 572 4.60 24.32 -32.01
CA SER A 572 4.87 22.92 -32.43
C SER A 572 3.97 22.41 -33.55
N SER A 573 2.87 23.13 -33.85
CA SER A 573 2.00 22.89 -35.01
C SER A 573 2.28 23.82 -36.20
N GLN A 574 3.23 24.75 -36.07
CA GLN A 574 3.51 25.80 -37.04
C GLN A 574 4.95 25.70 -37.59
N LEU A 575 5.21 26.37 -38.71
CA LEU A 575 6.55 26.47 -39.28
C LEU A 575 7.25 27.74 -38.76
N ARG A 576 8.32 27.57 -38.00
CA ARG A 576 9.18 28.69 -37.55
C ARG A 576 9.96 29.27 -38.74
N TYR A 577 9.98 30.59 -38.83
CA TYR A 577 10.81 31.31 -39.80
C TYR A 577 12.30 31.23 -39.45
N THR A 578 13.15 31.16 -40.48
CA THR A 578 14.63 31.16 -40.38
C THR A 578 15.19 32.47 -39.80
N LEU A 579 14.48 33.59 -40.02
CA LEU A 579 14.86 34.93 -39.58
C LEU A 579 13.79 35.49 -38.63
N SER A 580 14.20 36.27 -37.64
CA SER A 580 13.26 36.97 -36.77
C SER A 580 12.56 38.12 -37.54
N PRO A 581 11.31 38.50 -37.19
CA PRO A 581 10.52 39.46 -37.99
C PRO A 581 11.26 40.75 -38.35
N TRP A 582 11.96 41.36 -37.38
CA TRP A 582 12.76 42.58 -37.54
C TRP A 582 14.11 42.38 -38.26
N THR A 583 14.34 41.23 -38.91
CA THR A 583 15.52 40.96 -39.75
C THR A 583 15.17 40.48 -41.17
N ILE A 584 13.89 40.31 -41.48
CA ILE A 584 13.40 39.87 -42.80
C ILE A 584 13.45 41.02 -43.83
N THR A 585 13.21 42.25 -43.40
CA THR A 585 13.33 43.45 -44.25
C THR A 585 14.77 43.65 -44.75
N PRO A 586 15.01 44.11 -45.98
CA PRO A 586 16.35 44.45 -46.44
C PRO A 586 16.92 45.66 -45.66
N PRO A 587 18.24 45.72 -45.41
CA PRO A 587 18.87 46.86 -44.77
C PRO A 587 18.88 48.10 -45.69
N GLU A 588 18.89 49.30 -45.10
CA GLU A 588 18.94 50.56 -45.87
C GLU A 588 20.31 50.81 -46.54
N GLU A 589 21.41 50.40 -45.90
CA GLU A 589 22.72 50.28 -46.54
C GLU A 589 22.90 48.86 -47.12
N GLU A 590 23.31 48.75 -48.40
CA GLU A 590 23.51 47.45 -49.05
C GLU A 590 24.62 46.62 -48.38
N ALA A 591 24.22 45.57 -47.67
CA ALA A 591 25.11 44.65 -46.96
C ALA A 591 25.63 43.55 -47.90
N ALA A 592 26.57 43.90 -48.79
CA ALA A 592 27.17 42.97 -49.74
C ALA A 592 27.79 41.74 -49.04
N ALA A 593 27.29 40.54 -49.39
CA ALA A 593 27.73 39.27 -48.82
C ALA A 593 29.21 38.99 -49.16
N ARG A 594 29.94 38.41 -48.20
CA ARG A 594 31.36 38.06 -48.29
C ARG A 594 31.61 36.69 -47.65
N GLN A 595 32.78 36.10 -47.90
CA GLN A 595 33.17 34.88 -47.18
C GLN A 595 33.52 35.24 -45.73
N ALA A 596 33.18 34.39 -44.76
CA ALA A 596 33.44 34.65 -43.34
C ALA A 596 34.93 34.95 -43.03
N GLY A 597 35.86 34.38 -43.81
CA GLY A 597 37.29 34.67 -43.72
C GLY A 597 37.65 36.14 -43.95
N ASP A 598 36.96 36.83 -44.86
CA ASP A 598 37.22 38.23 -45.22
C ASP A 598 36.97 39.19 -44.03
N ILE A 599 36.09 38.79 -43.11
CA ILE A 599 35.77 39.54 -41.89
C ILE A 599 36.99 39.55 -40.95
N PHE A 600 37.66 38.41 -40.78
CA PHE A 600 38.87 38.28 -39.95
C PHE A 600 40.09 38.99 -40.55
N LEU A 601 40.11 39.18 -41.87
CA LEU A 601 41.13 39.96 -42.59
C LEU A 601 40.86 41.48 -42.60
N SER A 602 39.71 41.94 -42.09
CA SER A 602 39.30 43.35 -42.15
C SER A 602 39.71 44.20 -40.93
N TYR A 603 40.71 43.77 -40.16
CA TYR A 603 41.36 44.58 -39.12
C TYR A 603 42.44 45.49 -39.73
N VAL A 604 42.50 46.74 -39.26
CA VAL A 604 43.44 47.78 -39.68
C VAL A 604 44.10 48.44 -38.47
N LEU A 605 45.27 49.04 -38.68
CA LEU A 605 45.98 49.81 -37.65
C LEU A 605 45.72 51.30 -37.86
N GLU A 606 45.17 51.97 -36.84
CA GLU A 606 44.86 53.39 -36.86
C GLU A 606 45.67 54.14 -35.79
N SER A 607 46.12 55.36 -36.08
CA SER A 607 46.64 56.25 -35.02
C SER A 607 45.51 57.07 -34.41
N ARG A 608 45.29 56.92 -33.10
CA ARG A 608 44.26 57.64 -32.35
C ARG A 608 44.92 58.49 -31.27
N GLY A 609 45.19 59.75 -31.62
CA GLY A 609 45.94 60.69 -30.78
C GLY A 609 47.44 60.38 -30.78
N SER A 610 47.95 59.83 -29.68
CA SER A 610 49.36 59.46 -29.51
C SER A 610 49.59 57.95 -29.36
N ARG A 611 48.59 57.12 -29.70
CA ARG A 611 48.66 55.66 -29.64
C ARG A 611 48.13 55.04 -30.93
N GLU A 612 48.81 54.00 -31.39
CA GLU A 612 48.30 53.11 -32.43
C GLU A 612 47.27 52.14 -31.82
N VAL A 613 46.20 51.87 -32.55
CA VAL A 613 45.07 51.04 -32.12
C VAL A 613 44.63 50.15 -33.28
N VAL A 614 44.48 48.85 -33.04
CA VAL A 614 43.90 47.93 -34.02
C VAL A 614 42.37 48.05 -33.98
N VAL A 615 41.76 48.33 -35.13
CA VAL A 615 40.31 48.56 -35.29
C VAL A 615 39.79 47.72 -36.46
N HIS A 616 38.55 47.22 -36.37
CA HIS A 616 37.91 46.57 -37.52
C HIS A 616 37.37 47.63 -38.49
N ARG A 617 37.83 47.61 -39.74
CA ARG A 617 37.52 48.64 -40.75
C ARG A 617 36.02 48.88 -40.93
N ASP A 618 35.25 47.80 -40.97
CA ASP A 618 33.82 47.86 -41.26
C ASP A 618 32.96 48.01 -39.98
N ARG A 619 33.58 48.36 -38.83
CA ARG A 619 32.93 48.52 -37.51
C ARG A 619 31.76 49.50 -37.51
N GLU A 620 31.90 50.66 -38.16
CA GLU A 620 30.83 51.66 -38.18
C GLU A 620 29.60 51.17 -38.96
N LYS A 621 29.82 50.46 -40.08
CA LYS A 621 28.72 49.88 -40.88
C LYS A 621 27.95 48.84 -40.06
N LEU A 622 28.67 47.96 -39.36
CA LEU A 622 28.06 46.99 -38.44
C LEU A 622 27.28 47.69 -37.31
N GLN A 623 27.76 48.83 -36.80
CA GLN A 623 27.02 49.61 -35.80
C GLN A 623 25.78 50.31 -36.36
N ARG A 624 25.77 50.76 -37.61
CA ARG A 624 24.56 51.30 -38.27
C ARG A 624 23.53 50.20 -38.51
N TRP A 625 23.96 49.07 -39.08
CA TRP A 625 23.10 47.90 -39.29
C TRP A 625 22.46 47.43 -37.98
N LYS A 626 23.22 47.36 -36.87
CA LYS A 626 22.66 47.00 -35.56
C LYS A 626 21.60 47.99 -35.09
N ARG A 627 21.84 49.31 -35.19
CA ARG A 627 20.83 50.33 -34.85
C ARG A 627 19.56 50.18 -35.69
N GLN A 628 19.67 49.96 -37.00
CA GLN A 628 18.50 49.71 -37.85
C GLN A 628 17.68 48.52 -37.33
N ARG A 629 18.32 47.40 -36.96
CA ARG A 629 17.62 46.22 -36.44
C ARG A 629 17.08 46.40 -35.02
N GLU A 630 17.72 47.24 -34.20
CA GLU A 630 17.23 47.67 -32.89
C GLU A 630 15.99 48.59 -33.05
N GLU A 631 15.99 49.50 -34.02
CA GLU A 631 14.86 50.37 -34.37
C GLU A 631 13.68 49.59 -34.99
N GLU A 632 13.95 48.63 -35.88
CA GLU A 632 12.90 47.74 -36.43
C GLU A 632 12.30 46.81 -35.37
N TYR A 633 13.10 46.32 -34.41
CA TYR A 633 12.61 45.56 -33.26
C TYR A 633 11.72 46.41 -32.34
N LEU A 634 12.08 47.68 -32.11
CA LEU A 634 11.25 48.63 -31.36
C LEU A 634 9.93 48.90 -32.10
N ARG A 635 9.96 49.23 -33.39
CA ARG A 635 8.73 49.40 -34.22
C ARG A 635 7.86 48.15 -34.24
N TYR A 636 8.45 46.95 -34.27
CA TYR A 636 7.72 45.69 -34.19
C TYR A 636 7.00 45.55 -32.83
N ARG A 637 7.65 45.92 -31.71
CA ARG A 637 7.01 45.92 -30.39
C ARG A 637 5.96 47.02 -30.19
N GLU A 638 6.20 48.20 -30.77
CA GLU A 638 5.21 49.27 -30.84
C GLU A 638 3.96 48.81 -31.60
N LEU A 639 4.13 48.17 -32.77
CA LEU A 639 3.03 47.56 -33.52
C LEU A 639 2.32 46.45 -32.72
N GLN A 640 3.06 45.56 -32.06
CA GLN A 640 2.48 44.53 -31.19
C GLN A 640 1.69 45.10 -30.00
N SER A 641 1.87 46.38 -29.63
CA SER A 641 1.14 47.04 -28.54
C SER A 641 0.10 48.04 -29.04
N SER A 642 -0.16 48.09 -30.34
CA SER A 642 -1.23 48.91 -30.92
C SER A 642 -2.62 48.31 -30.63
N CYS A 643 -3.65 49.10 -30.89
CA CYS A 643 -5.06 48.68 -30.77
C CYS A 643 -5.35 47.42 -31.61
N TYR A 644 -5.84 46.36 -30.96
CA TYR A 644 -6.48 45.22 -31.64
C TYR A 644 -8.00 45.31 -31.49
N LEU A 645 -8.73 45.31 -32.61
CA LEU A 645 -10.17 45.11 -32.62
C LEU A 645 -10.44 43.62 -32.90
N ARG A 646 -11.08 42.92 -31.96
CA ARG A 646 -11.38 41.48 -32.09
C ARG A 646 -12.75 41.13 -31.55
N HIS A 647 -13.35 40.08 -32.12
CA HIS A 647 -14.55 39.48 -31.58
C HIS A 647 -14.18 38.57 -30.40
N VAL A 648 -14.92 38.64 -29.30
CA VAL A 648 -14.61 37.94 -28.05
C VAL A 648 -15.69 36.91 -27.75
N TYR A 649 -15.30 35.63 -27.78
CA TYR A 649 -16.11 34.54 -27.25
C TYR A 649 -15.64 34.17 -25.84
N ALA A 650 -16.54 34.29 -24.86
CA ALA A 650 -16.27 33.99 -23.45
C ALA A 650 -17.24 32.92 -22.94
N ARG A 651 -16.74 31.69 -22.71
CA ARG A 651 -17.54 30.57 -22.16
C ARG A 651 -17.40 30.51 -20.65
N LEU A 652 -18.52 30.59 -19.93
CA LEU A 652 -18.52 30.35 -18.48
C LEU A 652 -18.20 28.89 -18.17
N GLU A 653 -17.38 28.64 -17.17
CA GLU A 653 -17.01 27.27 -16.75
C GLU A 653 -18.01 26.75 -15.69
N GLY A 654 -18.50 25.52 -15.92
CA GLY A 654 -19.50 24.84 -15.09
C GLY A 654 -20.56 24.09 -15.92
N CYS A 655 -21.62 23.62 -15.27
CA CYS A 655 -22.76 22.90 -15.88
C CYS A 655 -23.74 23.81 -16.66
N GLU A 656 -23.55 25.11 -16.57
CA GLU A 656 -24.40 26.12 -17.21
C GLU A 656 -23.86 26.38 -18.62
N ASN A 657 -24.65 26.14 -19.67
CA ASN A 657 -24.20 26.22 -21.08
C ASN A 657 -24.12 27.67 -21.60
N THR A 658 -23.55 28.58 -20.80
CA THR A 658 -23.56 30.02 -21.05
C THR A 658 -22.30 30.47 -21.80
N LEU A 659 -22.52 30.91 -23.03
CA LEU A 659 -21.52 31.53 -23.91
C LEU A 659 -21.90 32.99 -24.15
N VAL A 660 -20.92 33.87 -24.03
CA VAL A 660 -21.03 35.30 -24.32
C VAL A 660 -20.22 35.64 -25.57
N SER A 661 -20.74 36.59 -26.37
CA SER A 661 -20.17 37.10 -27.62
C SER A 661 -20.30 38.64 -27.62
N PHE A 662 -19.22 39.36 -27.94
CA PHE A 662 -19.20 40.80 -28.20
C PHE A 662 -17.90 41.22 -28.90
N ASP A 663 -17.91 42.35 -29.61
CA ASP A 663 -16.67 42.98 -30.12
C ASP A 663 -15.97 43.78 -29.01
N PHE A 664 -14.65 43.72 -28.93
CA PHE A 664 -13.84 44.43 -27.94
C PHE A 664 -12.61 45.11 -28.55
N ASP A 665 -12.24 46.24 -27.96
CA ASP A 665 -11.08 47.06 -28.33
C ASP A 665 -9.98 46.91 -27.27
N PHE A 666 -8.83 46.35 -27.68
CA PHE A 666 -7.69 46.08 -26.82
C PHE A 666 -6.63 47.18 -26.96
N ASP A 667 -6.85 48.32 -26.29
CA ASP A 667 -5.89 49.43 -26.20
C ASP A 667 -4.98 49.32 -24.95
N PHE A 668 -3.77 48.84 -25.18
CA PHE A 668 -2.71 48.71 -24.18
C PHE A 668 -1.94 50.02 -23.89
N GLN A 669 -2.12 51.09 -24.69
CA GLN A 669 -1.31 52.31 -24.62
C GLN A 669 -2.04 53.47 -23.92
N ALA A 670 -3.32 53.73 -24.24
CA ALA A 670 -4.04 54.89 -23.69
C ALA A 670 -4.33 54.81 -22.17
N ASN A 671 -4.18 53.63 -21.58
CA ASN A 671 -4.52 53.35 -20.19
C ASN A 671 -3.37 53.59 -19.19
N ALA A 672 -2.11 53.64 -19.65
CA ALA A 672 -0.92 53.70 -18.79
C ALA A 672 -0.79 54.96 -17.89
N GLY A 673 -1.55 56.02 -18.18
CA GLY A 673 -1.50 57.30 -17.47
C GLY A 673 -2.54 57.53 -16.37
N LYS A 674 -3.32 56.51 -15.98
CA LYS A 674 -4.52 56.69 -15.12
C LYS A 674 -4.56 55.92 -13.78
N ALA A 675 -3.70 54.92 -13.57
CA ALA A 675 -3.76 54.06 -12.39
C ALA A 675 -2.93 54.60 -11.20
N ALA A 676 -3.29 54.17 -9.99
CA ALA A 676 -2.69 54.66 -8.74
C ALA A 676 -1.67 53.68 -8.12
N ASP A 677 -1.73 52.39 -8.47
CA ASP A 677 -0.87 51.34 -7.92
C ASP A 677 -0.11 50.53 -9.01
N ALA A 678 1.00 49.92 -8.63
CA ALA A 678 1.97 49.29 -9.52
C ALA A 678 1.50 47.97 -10.15
N ASP A 679 0.58 47.25 -9.50
CA ASP A 679 -0.03 46.03 -10.05
C ASP A 679 -1.34 46.31 -10.80
N GLU A 680 -2.08 47.39 -10.46
CA GLU A 680 -3.18 47.88 -11.31
C GLU A 680 -2.67 48.26 -12.71
N LEU A 681 -1.51 48.96 -12.76
CA LEU A 681 -0.82 49.34 -14.00
C LEU A 681 -0.48 48.17 -14.96
N ARG A 682 -0.53 46.92 -14.50
CA ARG A 682 -0.14 45.72 -15.28
C ARG A 682 -1.32 44.93 -15.86
N ALA A 683 -2.55 45.31 -15.53
CA ALA A 683 -3.76 44.54 -15.83
C ALA A 683 -4.99 45.40 -16.16
N ILE A 684 -4.81 46.65 -16.59
CA ILE A 684 -5.93 47.58 -16.82
C ILE A 684 -6.85 47.05 -17.93
N THR A 685 -6.27 46.58 -19.04
CA THR A 685 -7.00 46.09 -20.22
C THR A 685 -7.69 44.77 -19.90
N LEU A 686 -7.00 43.86 -19.22
CA LEU A 686 -7.53 42.59 -18.70
C LEU A 686 -8.69 42.81 -17.71
N ASN A 687 -8.61 43.82 -16.85
CA ASN A 687 -9.68 44.17 -15.91
C ASN A 687 -10.89 44.81 -16.62
N GLN A 688 -10.68 45.65 -17.64
CA GLN A 688 -11.76 46.16 -18.49
C GLN A 688 -12.46 45.01 -19.24
N LEU A 689 -11.71 44.05 -19.79
CA LEU A 689 -12.25 42.83 -20.40
C LEU A 689 -13.06 42.00 -19.40
N LYS A 690 -12.53 41.76 -18.19
CA LYS A 690 -13.26 41.05 -17.11
C LYS A 690 -14.58 41.75 -16.76
N GLN A 691 -14.61 43.08 -16.70
CA GLN A 691 -15.83 43.84 -16.46
C GLN A 691 -16.82 43.71 -17.64
N ALA A 692 -16.36 43.76 -18.89
CA ALA A 692 -17.22 43.55 -20.06
C ALA A 692 -17.85 42.14 -20.07
N VAL A 693 -17.05 41.10 -19.79
CA VAL A 693 -17.51 39.71 -19.64
C VAL A 693 -18.53 39.58 -18.51
N LEU A 694 -18.28 40.15 -17.32
CA LEU A 694 -19.22 40.11 -16.19
C LEU A 694 -20.54 40.83 -16.49
N ASN A 695 -20.48 42.01 -17.13
CA ASN A 695 -21.66 42.77 -17.54
C ASN A 695 -22.53 41.97 -18.52
N ALA A 696 -21.92 41.31 -19.51
CA ALA A 696 -22.62 40.48 -20.49
C ALA A 696 -23.18 39.18 -19.87
N LEU A 697 -22.47 38.59 -18.90
CA LEU A 697 -22.97 37.50 -18.04
C LEU A 697 -24.03 37.96 -17.00
N LYS A 698 -24.35 39.27 -16.95
CA LYS A 698 -25.27 39.88 -15.97
C LYS A 698 -24.87 39.67 -14.50
N MET A 699 -23.56 39.50 -14.25
CA MET A 699 -22.99 39.30 -12.93
C MET A 699 -22.44 40.61 -12.34
N PRO A 700 -22.33 40.73 -11.00
CA PRO A 700 -21.71 41.89 -10.36
C PRO A 700 -20.26 42.09 -10.83
N SER A 701 -19.89 43.32 -11.18
CA SER A 701 -18.55 43.69 -11.65
C SER A 701 -17.44 43.52 -10.59
N THR A 702 -17.83 43.34 -9.32
CA THR A 702 -16.94 43.02 -8.19
C THR A 702 -16.58 41.54 -8.08
N ARG A 703 -17.15 40.67 -8.94
CA ARG A 703 -16.94 39.22 -8.86
C ARG A 703 -15.54 38.81 -9.33
N ALA A 704 -14.81 38.09 -8.46
CA ALA A 704 -13.53 37.49 -8.82
C ALA A 704 -13.69 36.38 -9.87
N ILE A 705 -13.09 36.60 -11.05
CA ILE A 705 -13.00 35.63 -12.16
C ILE A 705 -11.57 35.54 -12.69
N GLU A 706 -11.20 34.33 -13.13
CA GLU A 706 -10.02 34.08 -13.95
C GLU A 706 -10.41 34.02 -15.43
N LEU A 707 -9.50 34.46 -16.31
CA LEU A 707 -9.63 34.29 -17.76
C LEU A 707 -8.54 33.34 -18.24
N GLY A 708 -8.97 32.23 -18.84
CA GLY A 708 -8.08 31.31 -19.54
C GLY A 708 -8.22 31.46 -21.05
N TRP A 709 -7.10 31.48 -21.77
CA TRP A 709 -7.08 31.26 -23.20
C TRP A 709 -7.48 29.80 -23.49
N TYR A 710 -8.39 29.60 -24.44
CA TYR A 710 -8.75 28.30 -24.99
C TYR A 710 -8.04 28.12 -26.33
N LEU A 711 -7.06 27.21 -26.39
CA LEU A 711 -6.13 27.13 -27.52
C LEU A 711 -6.75 26.38 -28.72
N PRO A 712 -6.33 26.70 -29.96
CA PRO A 712 -6.59 25.87 -31.15
C PRO A 712 -6.21 24.39 -31.00
N THR A 713 -5.27 24.05 -30.10
CA THR A 713 -4.86 22.67 -29.77
C THR A 713 -5.78 21.97 -28.77
N LEU A 714 -6.87 22.61 -28.35
CA LEU A 714 -7.79 22.20 -27.26
C LEU A 714 -7.16 22.24 -25.84
N ASP A 715 -5.92 22.71 -25.72
CA ASP A 715 -5.28 23.05 -24.44
C ASP A 715 -5.89 24.33 -23.82
N THR A 716 -5.57 24.61 -22.55
CA THR A 716 -6.00 25.81 -21.84
C THR A 716 -4.87 26.40 -21.00
N ALA A 717 -4.81 27.74 -20.88
CA ALA A 717 -3.78 28.45 -20.11
C ALA A 717 -4.34 29.73 -19.44
N HIS A 718 -3.97 30.01 -18.18
CA HIS A 718 -4.42 31.20 -17.44
C HIS A 718 -3.68 32.47 -17.92
N VAL A 719 -4.41 33.51 -18.32
CA VAL A 719 -3.90 34.85 -18.64
C VAL A 719 -3.94 35.73 -17.38
N ARG A 720 -2.78 36.16 -16.87
CA ARG A 720 -2.66 36.90 -15.59
C ARG A 720 -2.35 38.38 -15.75
N SER A 721 -1.89 38.82 -16.92
CA SER A 721 -1.43 40.19 -17.17
C SER A 721 -1.75 40.70 -18.57
N ASP A 722 -1.75 42.02 -18.77
CA ASP A 722 -1.95 42.64 -20.08
C ASP A 722 -0.88 42.21 -21.10
N ALA A 723 0.37 42.00 -20.65
CA ALA A 723 1.46 41.52 -21.50
C ALA A 723 1.27 40.07 -21.97
N GLU A 724 0.67 39.20 -21.16
CA GLU A 724 0.29 37.85 -21.59
C GLU A 724 -0.93 37.88 -22.53
N LEU A 725 -1.90 38.77 -22.27
CA LEU A 725 -3.07 38.98 -23.13
C LEU A 725 -2.65 39.45 -24.53
N GLN A 726 -1.73 40.43 -24.60
CA GLN A 726 -1.09 40.89 -25.84
C GLN A 726 -0.40 39.74 -26.60
N VAL A 727 0.28 38.83 -25.89
CA VAL A 727 0.90 37.64 -26.48
C VAL A 727 -0.14 36.64 -27.01
N VAL A 728 -1.27 36.44 -26.33
CA VAL A 728 -2.39 35.62 -26.85
C VAL A 728 -2.93 36.21 -28.15
N LEU A 729 -3.31 37.48 -28.15
CA LEU A 729 -3.92 38.17 -29.30
C LEU A 729 -3.03 38.20 -30.54
N HIS A 730 -1.70 38.18 -30.35
CA HIS A 730 -0.71 38.20 -31.43
C HIS A 730 -0.41 36.81 -32.02
N ASN A 731 -0.45 35.75 -31.21
CA ASN A 731 -0.10 34.38 -31.68
C ASN A 731 -1.31 33.55 -32.10
N ASP A 732 -2.49 33.79 -31.52
CA ASP A 732 -3.75 33.17 -31.93
C ASP A 732 -4.38 34.00 -33.06
N THR A 733 -4.32 33.50 -34.29
CA THR A 733 -4.98 34.14 -35.44
C THR A 733 -6.51 34.15 -35.35
N GLY A 734 -7.10 33.37 -34.43
CA GLY A 734 -8.52 33.03 -34.43
C GLY A 734 -8.80 31.86 -35.38
N LEU A 735 -9.71 30.98 -34.95
CA LEU A 735 -10.37 30.00 -35.81
C LEU A 735 -11.83 30.43 -35.97
N GLU A 736 -12.31 30.60 -37.20
CA GLU A 736 -13.66 31.07 -37.51
C GLU A 736 -14.30 30.12 -38.54
N ASP A 737 -15.60 29.85 -38.41
CA ASP A 737 -16.36 29.33 -39.55
C ASP A 737 -16.76 30.50 -40.44
N ILE A 738 -16.30 30.46 -41.69
CA ILE A 738 -16.55 31.49 -42.72
C ILE A 738 -18.07 31.69 -42.94
N ALA A 739 -18.92 30.73 -42.57
CA ALA A 739 -20.37 30.86 -42.59
C ALA A 739 -20.95 31.84 -41.53
N GLU A 740 -20.23 32.12 -40.44
CA GLU A 740 -20.70 33.00 -39.34
C GLU A 740 -20.45 34.48 -39.64
N ASN A 741 -19.44 34.80 -40.47
CA ASN A 741 -19.15 36.13 -41.03
C ASN A 741 -19.02 37.23 -39.95
N LEU A 742 -18.02 37.09 -39.08
CA LEU A 742 -17.72 38.06 -38.03
C LEU A 742 -17.06 39.32 -38.60
N GLN A 743 -17.24 40.47 -37.93
CA GLN A 743 -16.61 41.73 -38.36
C GLN A 743 -15.10 41.78 -38.03
N TYR A 744 -14.67 41.04 -37.01
CA TYR A 744 -13.29 40.99 -36.53
C TYR A 744 -12.88 39.56 -36.15
N PRO A 745 -11.61 39.15 -36.32
CA PRO A 745 -11.17 37.78 -36.03
C PRO A 745 -11.44 37.37 -34.56
N PRO A 746 -12.08 36.22 -34.31
CA PRO A 746 -12.50 35.80 -32.97
C PRO A 746 -11.33 35.39 -32.08
N VAL A 747 -11.49 35.55 -30.76
CA VAL A 747 -10.62 34.96 -29.73
C VAL A 747 -11.46 34.23 -28.68
N TYR A 748 -10.97 33.09 -28.20
CA TYR A 748 -11.72 32.19 -27.32
C TYR A 748 -11.17 32.18 -25.89
N PHE A 749 -12.01 32.59 -24.94
CA PHE A 749 -11.72 32.52 -23.51
C PHE A 749 -12.65 31.56 -22.76
N ILE A 750 -12.11 30.90 -21.75
CA ILE A 750 -12.86 30.27 -20.67
C ILE A 750 -12.84 31.16 -19.43
N VAL A 751 -13.98 31.28 -18.76
CA VAL A 751 -14.15 32.12 -17.57
C VAL A 751 -14.34 31.20 -16.35
N LYS A 752 -13.33 31.12 -15.48
CA LYS A 752 -13.43 30.32 -14.24
C LYS A 752 -13.87 31.20 -13.07
N ARG A 753 -14.84 30.71 -12.30
CA ARG A 753 -15.38 31.35 -11.10
C ARG A 753 -14.47 31.05 -9.91
N VAL A 754 -13.89 32.07 -9.27
CA VAL A 754 -13.04 31.88 -8.06
C VAL A 754 -13.89 31.55 -6.84
N ASN A 755 -15.12 32.07 -6.78
CA ASN A 755 -16.11 31.79 -5.74
C ASN A 755 -17.39 31.27 -6.39
N LEU A 756 -18.03 30.27 -5.76
CA LEU A 756 -19.37 29.79 -6.12
C LEU A 756 -20.42 30.38 -5.18
N TYR A 757 -21.60 30.67 -5.71
CA TYR A 757 -22.79 31.02 -4.93
C TYR A 757 -23.67 29.80 -4.68
N PHE A 758 -24.47 29.83 -3.61
CA PHE A 758 -25.40 28.75 -3.27
C PHE A 758 -26.38 28.44 -4.41
N SER A 759 -26.88 29.46 -5.12
CA SER A 759 -27.74 29.27 -6.31
C SER A 759 -27.04 28.53 -7.46
N GLU A 760 -25.75 28.77 -7.67
CA GLU A 760 -24.94 28.11 -8.71
C GLU A 760 -24.60 26.67 -8.34
N TRP A 761 -24.30 26.42 -7.05
CA TRP A 761 -24.12 25.08 -6.51
C TRP A 761 -25.42 24.26 -6.66
N ALA A 762 -26.56 24.83 -6.28
CA ALA A 762 -27.86 24.17 -6.42
C ALA A 762 -28.20 23.87 -7.89
N TYR A 763 -27.91 24.79 -8.82
CA TYR A 763 -28.05 24.56 -10.25
C TYR A 763 -27.16 23.39 -10.73
N ALA A 764 -25.89 23.36 -10.34
CA ALA A 764 -24.96 22.28 -10.72
C ALA A 764 -25.41 20.91 -10.18
N VAL A 765 -25.87 20.85 -8.93
CA VAL A 765 -26.39 19.64 -8.29
C VAL A 765 -27.70 19.18 -8.93
N LYS A 766 -28.64 20.09 -9.21
CA LYS A 766 -29.89 19.79 -9.94
C LYS A 766 -29.61 19.27 -11.36
N HIS A 767 -28.67 19.89 -12.07
CA HIS A 767 -28.19 19.42 -13.38
C HIS A 767 -27.63 17.98 -13.29
N GLN A 768 -26.77 17.72 -12.29
CA GLN A 768 -26.19 16.40 -12.07
C GLN A 768 -27.23 15.35 -11.67
N MET A 769 -28.30 15.69 -10.94
CA MET A 769 -29.39 14.76 -10.64
C MET A 769 -30.25 14.47 -11.89
N LEU A 770 -30.59 15.48 -12.69
CA LEU A 770 -31.41 15.32 -13.90
C LEU A 770 -30.70 14.53 -15.03
N LEU A 771 -29.36 14.50 -15.04
CA LEU A 771 -28.54 13.71 -15.96
C LEU A 771 -28.65 12.18 -15.73
N GLN A 772 -28.94 11.77 -14.49
CA GLN A 772 -28.86 10.37 -14.03
C GLN A 772 -30.16 9.59 -14.21
N SER A 773 -30.13 8.27 -13.98
CA SER A 773 -31.29 7.41 -14.16
C SER A 773 -32.39 7.70 -13.12
N PRO A 774 -33.59 8.13 -13.54
CA PRO A 774 -34.67 8.47 -12.60
C PRO A 774 -35.10 7.33 -11.69
N PHE A 775 -35.13 6.11 -12.21
CA PHE A 775 -35.48 4.93 -11.42
C PHE A 775 -34.41 4.63 -10.36
N ALA A 776 -33.13 4.65 -10.76
CA ALA A 776 -32.02 4.37 -9.85
C ALA A 776 -31.89 5.41 -8.74
N LEU A 777 -32.20 6.69 -9.00
CA LEU A 777 -32.26 7.73 -7.96
C LEU A 777 -33.30 7.41 -6.87
N LYS A 778 -34.55 7.12 -7.25
CA LYS A 778 -35.59 6.76 -6.27
C LYS A 778 -35.29 5.43 -5.55
N ALA A 779 -34.76 4.44 -6.27
CA ALA A 779 -34.34 3.17 -5.70
C ALA A 779 -33.24 3.34 -4.64
N SER A 780 -32.24 4.18 -4.94
CA SER A 780 -31.11 4.45 -4.02
C SER A 780 -31.54 5.26 -2.80
N PHE A 781 -32.50 6.16 -2.97
CA PHE A 781 -33.11 6.93 -1.88
C PHE A 781 -33.88 6.04 -0.89
N GLU A 782 -34.72 5.13 -1.37
CA GLU A 782 -35.44 4.17 -0.50
C GLU A 782 -34.47 3.15 0.13
N LEU A 783 -33.43 2.70 -0.58
CA LEU A 783 -32.34 1.90 0.00
C LEU A 783 -31.68 2.59 1.20
N LEU A 784 -31.36 3.89 1.09
CA LEU A 784 -30.78 4.66 2.19
C LEU A 784 -31.72 4.73 3.40
N LYS A 785 -33.03 4.98 3.19
CA LYS A 785 -34.03 4.95 4.26
C LYS A 785 -34.12 3.57 4.92
N GLU A 786 -34.15 2.50 4.13
CA GLU A 786 -34.30 1.13 4.62
C GLU A 786 -33.08 0.64 5.41
N VAL A 787 -31.87 1.15 5.09
CA VAL A 787 -30.63 0.92 5.85
C VAL A 787 -30.54 1.80 7.10
N ARG A 788 -30.99 3.06 7.04
CA ARG A 788 -31.00 3.99 8.19
C ARG A 788 -31.99 3.58 9.27
N ARG A 789 -33.16 3.06 8.88
CA ARG A 789 -34.33 2.83 9.73
C ARG A 789 -34.85 4.13 10.38
N ASP A 790 -36.03 4.06 11.00
CA ASP A 790 -36.72 5.25 11.48
C ASP A 790 -36.18 5.70 12.84
N ALA A 791 -35.48 6.84 12.86
CA ALA A 791 -34.73 7.32 14.03
C ALA A 791 -35.60 7.58 15.27
N THR A 792 -36.90 7.79 15.07
CA THR A 792 -37.91 7.95 16.13
C THR A 792 -38.16 6.70 16.97
N THR A 793 -37.83 5.51 16.44
CA THR A 793 -38.31 4.22 16.98
C THR A 793 -37.28 3.53 17.88
N SER A 794 -36.22 4.25 18.29
CA SER A 794 -35.06 3.75 19.06
C SER A 794 -34.36 2.50 18.47
N GLN A 795 -34.61 2.19 17.20
CA GLN A 795 -33.93 1.15 16.45
C GLN A 795 -32.56 1.65 15.97
N GLN A 796 -31.54 0.80 16.07
CA GLN A 796 -30.22 1.08 15.49
C GLN A 796 -30.24 0.83 13.97
N PRO A 797 -29.46 1.60 13.18
CA PRO A 797 -29.33 1.37 11.75
C PRO A 797 -28.81 -0.04 11.45
N CYS A 798 -29.07 -0.54 10.24
CA CYS A 798 -28.68 -1.87 9.80
C CYS A 798 -27.17 -2.13 10.04
N LEU A 799 -26.83 -3.32 10.56
CA LEU A 799 -25.42 -3.73 10.68
C LEU A 799 -24.78 -3.94 9.30
N LEU A 800 -23.44 -3.93 9.18
CA LEU A 800 -22.74 -4.09 7.90
C LEU A 800 -23.17 -5.34 7.10
N GLU A 801 -23.43 -6.47 7.77
CA GLU A 801 -23.94 -7.69 7.11
C GLU A 801 -25.35 -7.47 6.53
N GLU A 802 -26.24 -6.84 7.29
CA GLU A 802 -27.60 -6.50 6.84
C GLU A 802 -27.54 -5.49 5.68
N ALA A 803 -26.71 -4.45 5.79
CA ALA A 803 -26.53 -3.43 4.76
C ALA A 803 -26.04 -4.04 3.45
N LEU A 804 -25.03 -4.92 3.46
CA LEU A 804 -24.56 -5.62 2.26
C LEU A 804 -25.67 -6.50 1.63
N GLY A 805 -26.47 -7.19 2.46
CA GLY A 805 -27.62 -7.96 1.97
C GLY A 805 -28.75 -7.10 1.36
N MET A 806 -28.93 -5.88 1.89
CA MET A 806 -29.94 -4.93 1.42
C MET A 806 -29.49 -4.19 0.16
N GLU A 807 -28.25 -3.72 0.08
CA GLU A 807 -27.72 -3.16 -1.17
C GLU A 807 -27.75 -4.23 -2.29
N TYR A 808 -27.42 -5.49 -1.98
CA TYR A 808 -27.55 -6.62 -2.91
C TYR A 808 -29.00 -6.83 -3.41
N LYS A 809 -30.01 -6.74 -2.53
CA LYS A 809 -31.44 -6.81 -2.90
C LYS A 809 -31.81 -5.78 -3.97
N TYR A 810 -31.41 -4.51 -3.77
CA TYR A 810 -31.69 -3.45 -4.73
C TYR A 810 -30.86 -3.60 -6.00
N PHE A 811 -29.58 -3.96 -5.89
CA PHE A 811 -28.67 -4.09 -7.03
C PHE A 811 -29.16 -5.19 -7.99
N VAL A 812 -29.52 -6.38 -7.50
CA VAL A 812 -29.99 -7.48 -8.35
C VAL A 812 -31.28 -7.10 -9.09
N ARG A 813 -32.21 -6.40 -8.43
CA ARG A 813 -33.45 -5.92 -9.07
C ARG A 813 -33.20 -4.80 -10.08
N CYS A 814 -32.22 -3.93 -9.84
CA CYS A 814 -31.87 -2.86 -10.78
C CYS A 814 -31.07 -3.37 -11.99
N MET A 815 -30.12 -4.30 -11.80
CA MET A 815 -29.31 -4.82 -12.90
C MET A 815 -30.11 -5.61 -13.94
N GLN A 816 -31.27 -6.17 -13.55
CA GLN A 816 -32.21 -6.82 -14.48
C GLN A 816 -32.93 -5.83 -15.42
N ARG A 817 -32.76 -4.51 -15.26
CA ARG A 817 -33.36 -3.47 -16.11
C ARG A 817 -32.43 -3.07 -17.27
N PRO A 818 -32.98 -2.75 -18.46
CA PRO A 818 -32.18 -2.31 -19.60
C PRO A 818 -31.43 -0.99 -19.32
N ASP A 819 -31.92 -0.17 -18.37
CA ASP A 819 -31.22 1.03 -17.89
C ASP A 819 -29.74 0.75 -17.57
N PHE A 820 -29.42 -0.39 -16.94
CA PHE A 820 -28.04 -0.76 -16.66
C PHE A 820 -27.37 -1.44 -17.86
N PHE A 821 -27.91 -2.56 -18.35
CA PHE A 821 -27.17 -3.46 -19.25
C PHE A 821 -27.21 -3.08 -20.74
N ASP A 822 -28.18 -2.28 -21.20
CA ASP A 822 -28.21 -1.75 -22.58
C ASP A 822 -27.62 -0.32 -22.65
N VAL A 823 -27.59 0.43 -21.53
CA VAL A 823 -27.17 1.84 -21.47
C VAL A 823 -26.09 2.12 -20.43
N GLY A 824 -26.41 1.95 -19.14
CA GLY A 824 -25.61 2.40 -17.99
C GLY A 824 -24.16 1.90 -17.98
N GLN A 825 -23.92 0.63 -18.28
CA GLN A 825 -22.55 0.06 -18.33
C GLN A 825 -21.64 0.66 -19.42
N HIS A 826 -22.17 1.50 -20.32
CA HIS A 826 -21.44 2.10 -21.42
C HIS A 826 -21.25 3.61 -21.29
N THR A 827 -21.91 4.27 -20.34
CA THR A 827 -21.86 5.73 -20.16
C THR A 827 -20.47 6.24 -19.80
N LEU A 828 -19.67 5.43 -19.09
CA LEU A 828 -18.34 5.78 -18.56
C LEU A 828 -17.17 5.39 -19.49
N LYS A 829 -17.44 4.95 -20.73
CA LYS A 829 -16.37 4.65 -21.69
C LYS A 829 -15.71 5.93 -22.19
N SER A 830 -14.38 5.92 -22.30
CA SER A 830 -13.61 7.08 -22.77
C SER A 830 -13.95 7.49 -24.21
N ALA A 831 -13.65 8.74 -24.57
CA ALA A 831 -13.85 9.24 -25.93
C ALA A 831 -13.08 8.41 -26.98
N GLU A 832 -11.86 7.96 -26.67
CA GLU A 832 -11.07 7.05 -27.51
C GLU A 832 -11.78 5.69 -27.70
N ALA A 833 -12.33 5.11 -26.63
CA ALA A 833 -13.06 3.85 -26.70
C ALA A 833 -14.34 3.99 -27.54
N TRP A 834 -15.07 5.09 -27.39
CA TRP A 834 -16.24 5.38 -28.23
C TRP A 834 -15.87 5.65 -29.70
N GLY A 835 -14.72 6.27 -29.97
CA GLY A 835 -14.18 6.42 -31.33
C GLY A 835 -13.90 5.05 -31.97
N ALA A 836 -13.19 4.17 -31.26
CA ALA A 836 -12.91 2.81 -31.72
C ALA A 836 -14.18 1.96 -31.91
N ILE A 837 -15.20 2.11 -31.05
CA ILE A 837 -16.50 1.44 -31.18
C ILE A 837 -17.26 1.93 -32.43
N LYS A 838 -17.28 3.24 -32.69
CA LYS A 838 -17.90 3.81 -33.90
C LYS A 838 -17.20 3.31 -35.16
N GLU A 839 -15.87 3.41 -35.22
CA GLU A 839 -15.08 2.90 -36.34
C GLU A 839 -15.30 1.39 -36.57
N ALA A 840 -15.28 0.58 -35.51
CA ALA A 840 -15.51 -0.86 -35.62
C ALA A 840 -16.91 -1.17 -36.14
N ARG A 841 -17.94 -0.48 -35.65
CA ARG A 841 -19.34 -0.63 -36.09
C ARG A 841 -19.55 -0.26 -37.56
N GLU A 842 -18.87 0.79 -38.04
CA GLU A 842 -18.88 1.22 -39.44
C GLU A 842 -18.10 0.27 -40.37
N ARG A 843 -16.89 -0.13 -39.97
CA ARG A 843 -15.93 -0.84 -40.86
C ARG A 843 -15.99 -2.36 -40.75
N GLN A 844 -16.52 -2.92 -39.67
CA GLN A 844 -16.41 -4.35 -39.36
C GLN A 844 -17.79 -5.02 -39.25
N ILE A 845 -18.31 -5.49 -40.39
CA ILE A 845 -19.62 -6.16 -40.50
C ILE A 845 -19.80 -7.30 -39.47
N HIS A 846 -18.73 -8.04 -39.16
CA HIS A 846 -18.75 -9.15 -38.19
C HIS A 846 -18.90 -8.72 -36.72
N GLN A 847 -18.84 -7.41 -36.44
CA GLN A 847 -19.08 -6.82 -35.11
C GLN A 847 -20.41 -6.06 -35.03
N SER A 848 -21.04 -5.73 -36.16
CA SER A 848 -22.32 -5.02 -36.22
C SER A 848 -23.52 -5.90 -36.63
N HIS A 849 -23.34 -6.90 -37.49
CA HIS A 849 -24.41 -7.82 -37.89
C HIS A 849 -24.24 -9.21 -37.28
N LEU A 850 -25.19 -9.60 -36.42
CA LEU A 850 -25.19 -10.88 -35.67
C LEU A 850 -23.83 -11.21 -35.00
N PRO A 851 -23.22 -10.29 -34.24
CA PRO A 851 -21.89 -10.48 -33.68
C PRO A 851 -21.87 -11.53 -32.56
N MET A 852 -20.70 -12.14 -32.34
CA MET A 852 -20.45 -13.11 -31.25
C MET A 852 -20.57 -12.51 -29.83
N ARG A 853 -20.58 -11.17 -29.72
CA ARG A 853 -20.78 -10.38 -28.51
C ARG A 853 -21.48 -9.07 -28.90
N PRO A 854 -22.43 -8.53 -28.12
CA PRO A 854 -23.01 -7.23 -28.42
C PRO A 854 -21.94 -6.13 -28.39
N LEU A 855 -21.96 -5.25 -29.38
CA LEU A 855 -21.17 -4.02 -29.44
C LEU A 855 -22.14 -2.84 -29.31
N PRO A 856 -21.97 -1.91 -28.36
CA PRO A 856 -22.97 -0.88 -28.09
C PRO A 856 -23.12 0.12 -29.23
N ASP A 857 -24.22 0.86 -29.20
CA ASP A 857 -24.50 1.96 -30.12
C ASP A 857 -24.48 3.28 -29.36
N PHE A 858 -23.72 4.25 -29.85
CA PHE A 858 -23.66 5.58 -29.24
C PHE A 858 -25.03 6.29 -29.32
N GLU A 859 -25.75 6.15 -30.44
CA GLU A 859 -27.06 6.80 -30.60
C GLU A 859 -28.21 6.05 -29.92
N ALA A 860 -27.98 4.82 -29.41
CA ALA A 860 -28.95 4.13 -28.55
C ALA A 860 -28.66 4.31 -27.05
N VAL A 861 -27.38 4.42 -26.67
CA VAL A 861 -26.96 4.75 -25.29
C VAL A 861 -27.28 6.21 -24.96
N PHE A 862 -27.06 7.13 -25.90
CA PHE A 862 -27.23 8.56 -25.67
C PHE A 862 -28.34 9.20 -26.52
N GLU A 863 -28.86 10.29 -25.99
CA GLU A 863 -29.71 11.28 -26.63
C GLU A 863 -28.96 12.62 -26.66
N ARG A 864 -29.22 13.43 -27.70
CA ARG A 864 -28.52 14.70 -27.95
C ARG A 864 -29.48 15.85 -27.70
N GLU A 865 -28.96 16.99 -27.24
CA GLU A 865 -29.68 18.28 -27.19
C GLU A 865 -31.00 18.21 -26.40
N VAL A 866 -30.97 17.56 -25.22
CA VAL A 866 -32.13 17.36 -24.35
C VAL A 866 -32.30 18.55 -23.40
N GLU A 867 -33.52 19.08 -23.29
CA GLU A 867 -33.88 20.12 -22.31
C GLU A 867 -34.87 19.58 -21.26
N LEU A 868 -34.58 19.75 -19.97
CA LEU A 868 -35.42 19.30 -18.84
C LEU A 868 -35.38 20.33 -17.70
N ASP A 869 -36.56 20.79 -17.24
CA ASP A 869 -36.73 21.68 -16.08
C ASP A 869 -35.78 22.91 -16.05
N GLY A 870 -35.52 23.49 -17.23
CA GLY A 870 -34.63 24.65 -17.43
C GLY A 870 -33.14 24.31 -17.62
N HIS A 871 -32.75 23.03 -17.64
CA HIS A 871 -31.38 22.59 -17.89
C HIS A 871 -31.24 22.00 -19.30
N PHE A 872 -30.23 22.48 -20.02
CA PHE A 872 -29.87 21.97 -21.35
C PHE A 872 -28.69 21.00 -21.29
N PHE A 873 -28.87 19.81 -21.85
CA PHE A 873 -27.90 18.72 -21.91
C PHE A 873 -27.48 18.46 -23.36
N ARG A 874 -26.22 18.80 -23.71
CA ARG A 874 -25.66 18.49 -25.04
C ARG A 874 -25.71 16.97 -25.35
N LEU A 875 -25.52 16.14 -24.33
CA LEU A 875 -25.58 14.68 -24.39
C LEU A 875 -26.14 14.16 -23.05
N ARG A 876 -27.14 13.27 -23.09
CA ARG A 876 -27.75 12.63 -21.91
C ARG A 876 -27.97 11.14 -22.19
N PRO A 877 -27.75 10.21 -21.24
CA PRO A 877 -28.06 8.79 -21.48
C PRO A 877 -29.57 8.54 -21.57
N ARG A 878 -29.99 7.51 -22.33
CA ARG A 878 -31.40 7.15 -22.50
C ARG A 878 -31.87 6.27 -21.34
N TRP A 879 -32.73 6.82 -20.48
CA TRP A 879 -33.33 6.10 -19.35
C TRP A 879 -34.79 5.74 -19.62
N SER A 880 -35.29 4.65 -19.03
CA SER A 880 -36.65 4.13 -19.21
C SER A 880 -37.29 3.84 -17.84
N PRO A 881 -37.86 4.84 -17.15
CA PRO A 881 -38.38 6.10 -17.69
C PRO A 881 -37.34 7.23 -17.83
N PRO A 882 -37.58 8.21 -18.72
CA PRO A 882 -36.66 9.30 -19.00
C PRO A 882 -36.69 10.42 -17.94
N THR A 883 -37.82 10.63 -17.24
CA THR A 883 -37.97 11.64 -16.17
C THR A 883 -38.33 11.03 -14.81
N LEU A 884 -38.13 11.79 -13.72
CA LEU A 884 -38.50 11.39 -12.36
C LEU A 884 -40.01 11.38 -12.11
N GLN A 885 -40.79 12.12 -12.90
CA GLN A 885 -42.24 12.19 -12.76
C GLN A 885 -42.92 10.91 -13.29
N GLU A 886 -42.31 10.26 -14.28
CA GLU A 886 -42.79 9.01 -14.90
C GLU A 886 -42.42 7.73 -14.10
N VAL A 887 -41.64 7.84 -13.03
CA VAL A 887 -41.28 6.67 -12.20
C VAL A 887 -42.48 6.21 -11.37
N SER A 888 -43.11 5.11 -11.80
CA SER A 888 -44.16 4.38 -11.07
C SER A 888 -43.77 4.10 -9.61
N LYS A 889 -44.66 4.45 -8.68
CA LYS A 889 -44.47 4.22 -7.24
C LYS A 889 -44.46 2.73 -6.90
N ASP A 890 -45.41 1.98 -7.45
CA ASP A 890 -45.55 0.53 -7.30
C ASP A 890 -44.25 -0.21 -7.67
N ALA A 891 -43.50 0.29 -8.66
CA ALA A 891 -42.24 -0.29 -9.11
C ALA A 891 -41.06 -0.01 -8.16
N ILE A 892 -41.17 1.02 -7.31
CA ILE A 892 -40.21 1.32 -6.23
C ILE A 892 -40.63 0.60 -4.94
N GLU A 893 -41.93 0.55 -4.62
CA GLU A 893 -42.44 -0.15 -3.43
C GLU A 893 -42.08 -1.65 -3.46
N ARG A 894 -42.17 -2.31 -4.64
CA ARG A 894 -41.70 -3.69 -4.85
C ARG A 894 -40.20 -3.90 -4.59
N LEU A 895 -39.36 -2.86 -4.61
CA LEU A 895 -37.94 -3.01 -4.26
C LEU A 895 -37.74 -3.29 -2.77
N ARG A 896 -38.68 -2.85 -1.91
CA ARG A 896 -38.63 -2.99 -0.46
C ARG A 896 -38.99 -4.40 0.00
N GLU A 897 -39.87 -5.10 -0.71
CA GLU A 897 -40.23 -6.51 -0.46
C GLU A 897 -38.97 -7.40 -0.32
N PRO A 898 -38.95 -8.45 0.52
CA PRO A 898 -37.82 -9.37 0.58
C PRO A 898 -37.58 -10.09 -0.76
N LEU A 899 -36.38 -10.66 -0.95
CA LEU A 899 -36.07 -11.43 -2.16
C LEU A 899 -36.84 -12.77 -2.15
N HIS A 900 -37.56 -13.04 -3.25
CA HIS A 900 -38.31 -14.27 -3.45
C HIS A 900 -37.87 -14.95 -4.75
N PHE A 901 -37.33 -16.17 -4.63
CA PHE A 901 -36.77 -16.92 -5.76
C PHE A 901 -37.74 -17.09 -6.95
N ALA A 902 -39.05 -17.21 -6.68
CA ALA A 902 -40.09 -17.32 -7.71
C ALA A 902 -40.33 -16.04 -8.54
N HIS A 903 -39.80 -14.89 -8.12
CA HIS A 903 -39.93 -13.61 -8.81
C HIS A 903 -38.58 -13.04 -9.23
N ASP A 904 -37.61 -13.01 -8.30
CA ASP A 904 -36.28 -12.42 -8.52
C ASP A 904 -35.29 -13.39 -9.20
N GLY A 905 -35.54 -14.71 -9.12
CA GLY A 905 -34.63 -15.76 -9.60
C GLY A 905 -33.37 -15.94 -8.75
N VAL A 906 -33.29 -15.31 -7.58
CA VAL A 906 -32.10 -15.34 -6.69
C VAL A 906 -32.47 -15.61 -5.23
N VAL A 907 -31.45 -15.96 -4.42
CA VAL A 907 -31.55 -16.17 -2.97
C VAL A 907 -30.85 -15.02 -2.22
N SER A 908 -31.43 -14.61 -1.08
CA SER A 908 -30.89 -13.57 -0.20
C SER A 908 -29.43 -13.77 0.19
N LEU A 909 -28.70 -12.66 0.36
CA LEU A 909 -27.28 -12.66 0.69
C LEU A 909 -27.05 -12.53 2.21
N CYS A 910 -26.53 -13.59 2.82
CA CYS A 910 -25.88 -13.55 4.14
C CYS A 910 -24.36 -13.58 3.91
N ALA A 911 -23.72 -12.40 3.96
CA ALA A 911 -22.31 -12.23 3.61
C ALA A 911 -21.38 -13.06 4.50
N ARG A 912 -21.68 -13.17 5.81
CA ARG A 912 -20.90 -13.95 6.78
C ARG A 912 -20.91 -15.44 6.46
N THR A 913 -22.09 -16.00 6.22
CA THR A 913 -22.24 -17.44 5.93
C THR A 913 -21.66 -17.76 4.56
N HIS A 914 -21.88 -16.92 3.55
CA HIS A 914 -21.27 -17.13 2.23
C HIS A 914 -19.74 -17.08 2.29
N CYS A 915 -19.15 -16.10 2.98
CA CYS A 915 -17.70 -15.99 3.16
C CYS A 915 -17.09 -17.17 3.96
N GLY A 916 -17.82 -17.70 4.94
CA GLY A 916 -17.33 -18.77 5.82
C GLY A 916 -17.61 -20.20 5.35
N LYS A 917 -18.67 -20.44 4.58
CA LYS A 917 -19.18 -21.79 4.28
C LYS A 917 -19.33 -22.15 2.80
N SER A 918 -19.27 -21.20 1.86
CA SER A 918 -19.40 -21.48 0.41
C SER A 918 -18.50 -22.61 -0.10
N LYS A 919 -17.22 -22.63 0.33
CA LYS A 919 -16.22 -23.63 -0.06
C LYS A 919 -16.32 -24.98 0.67
N PHE A 920 -17.22 -25.09 1.64
CA PHE A 920 -17.41 -26.29 2.47
C PHE A 920 -18.81 -26.90 2.32
N LEU A 921 -19.69 -26.27 1.51
CA LEU A 921 -21.09 -26.67 1.41
C LEU A 921 -21.25 -28.09 0.85
N ASP A 922 -20.47 -28.44 -0.17
CA ASP A 922 -20.51 -29.77 -0.79
C ASP A 922 -20.19 -30.87 0.24
N GLY A 923 -19.07 -30.72 0.97
CA GLY A 923 -18.69 -31.63 2.05
C GLY A 923 -19.70 -31.67 3.20
N MET A 924 -20.31 -30.52 3.56
CA MET A 924 -21.38 -30.48 4.57
C MET A 924 -22.68 -31.17 4.11
N ILE A 925 -22.90 -31.30 2.79
CA ILE A 925 -24.02 -32.07 2.22
C ILE A 925 -23.66 -33.56 2.19
N GLU A 926 -22.41 -33.92 1.87
CA GLU A 926 -21.91 -35.30 1.95
C GLU A 926 -21.94 -35.83 3.39
N ASP A 927 -21.49 -35.05 4.38
CA ASP A 927 -21.57 -35.33 5.82
C ASP A 927 -23.02 -35.56 6.30
N ALA A 928 -24.00 -34.92 5.65
CA ALA A 928 -25.42 -35.06 5.94
C ALA A 928 -26.07 -36.29 5.28
N GLY A 929 -25.33 -37.05 4.45
CA GLY A 929 -25.84 -38.17 3.67
C GLY A 929 -26.46 -37.80 2.31
N GLY A 930 -26.22 -36.57 1.83
CA GLY A 930 -26.76 -36.03 0.58
C GLY A 930 -28.03 -35.20 0.75
N LEU A 931 -28.74 -34.96 -0.34
CA LEU A 931 -30.02 -34.24 -0.36
C LEU A 931 -31.19 -35.21 -0.59
N GLU A 932 -32.18 -35.21 0.31
CA GLU A 932 -33.43 -35.94 0.13
C GLU A 932 -34.40 -35.14 -0.76
N LEU A 933 -34.77 -35.70 -1.91
CA LEU A 933 -35.73 -35.08 -2.84
C LEU A 933 -37.17 -35.35 -2.40
N VAL A 934 -37.68 -34.51 -1.50
CA VAL A 934 -39.08 -34.56 -1.06
C VAL A 934 -39.98 -33.82 -2.08
N HIS A 935 -40.82 -34.56 -2.80
CA HIS A 935 -41.78 -33.98 -3.73
C HIS A 935 -42.84 -33.12 -3.01
N GLU A 936 -43.33 -32.09 -3.69
CA GLU A 936 -44.39 -31.17 -3.21
C GLU A 936 -44.08 -30.45 -1.87
N LEU A 937 -42.80 -30.42 -1.45
CA LEU A 937 -42.37 -29.74 -0.24
C LEU A 937 -42.57 -28.21 -0.36
N GLY A 938 -43.45 -27.67 0.48
CA GLY A 938 -43.84 -26.25 0.45
C GLY A 938 -45.04 -25.94 -0.45
N GLU A 939 -45.60 -26.93 -1.15
CA GLU A 939 -46.87 -26.76 -1.85
C GLU A 939 -48.08 -26.88 -0.90
N LEU A 940 -49.13 -26.13 -1.20
CA LEU A 940 -50.42 -26.21 -0.52
C LEU A 940 -51.41 -27.09 -1.31
N ASP A 941 -52.34 -27.71 -0.61
CA ASP A 941 -53.52 -28.36 -1.19
C ASP A 941 -54.58 -27.32 -1.62
N LYS A 942 -55.82 -27.77 -1.92
CA LYS A 942 -56.91 -26.87 -2.36
C LYS A 942 -57.61 -26.19 -1.18
N GLU A 943 -57.41 -26.73 0.00
CA GLU A 943 -57.96 -26.34 1.29
C GLU A 943 -57.04 -25.34 2.02
N GLY A 944 -55.81 -25.15 1.53
CA GLY A 944 -54.78 -24.25 2.06
C GLY A 944 -53.82 -24.89 3.06
N THR A 945 -53.82 -26.21 3.22
CA THR A 945 -52.91 -26.94 4.12
C THR A 945 -51.66 -27.42 3.36
N PRO A 946 -50.48 -27.53 4.02
CA PRO A 946 -49.26 -27.96 3.34
C PRO A 946 -49.32 -29.46 3.02
N LYS A 947 -49.18 -29.82 1.74
CA LYS A 947 -49.26 -31.22 1.26
C LYS A 947 -48.27 -32.14 1.98
N VAL A 948 -47.07 -31.62 2.25
CA VAL A 948 -46.04 -32.25 3.09
C VAL A 948 -45.81 -31.36 4.30
N ALA A 949 -45.94 -31.94 5.50
CA ALA A 949 -45.76 -31.21 6.75
C ALA A 949 -44.30 -30.73 6.91
N PRO A 950 -44.04 -29.42 7.12
CA PRO A 950 -42.68 -28.91 7.25
C PRO A 950 -42.04 -29.33 8.58
N LEU A 951 -40.72 -29.56 8.54
CA LEU A 951 -39.92 -29.85 9.73
C LEU A 951 -39.95 -28.68 10.72
N LYS A 952 -39.93 -29.00 12.02
CA LYS A 952 -39.96 -28.01 13.12
C LYS A 952 -38.72 -28.15 13.97
N GLY A 953 -38.12 -27.03 14.35
CA GLY A 953 -37.00 -26.99 15.28
C GLY A 953 -37.48 -27.19 16.72
N ASN A 954 -36.88 -28.14 17.45
CA ASN A 954 -37.13 -28.37 18.88
C ASN A 954 -36.26 -27.49 19.81
N ALA A 955 -35.49 -26.55 19.22
CA ALA A 955 -34.57 -25.68 19.93
C ALA A 955 -35.33 -24.67 20.81
N HIS A 956 -34.92 -24.59 22.08
CA HIS A 956 -35.40 -23.64 23.06
C HIS A 956 -34.24 -23.27 24.00
N VAL A 957 -34.33 -22.15 24.71
CA VAL A 957 -33.34 -21.81 25.74
C VAL A 957 -33.59 -22.67 26.99
N PRO A 958 -32.62 -23.47 27.46
CA PRO A 958 -32.80 -24.28 28.66
C PRO A 958 -32.63 -23.43 29.92
N ASN A 959 -33.62 -23.48 30.82
CA ASN A 959 -33.67 -22.61 32.02
C ASN A 959 -32.88 -23.17 33.22
N ASN A 960 -32.17 -24.29 33.07
CA ASN A 960 -31.54 -25.06 34.16
C ASN A 960 -30.00 -25.20 34.01
N VAL A 961 -29.37 -24.34 33.23
CA VAL A 961 -27.93 -24.44 32.88
C VAL A 961 -27.02 -23.46 33.66
N ASN A 962 -27.43 -23.02 34.85
CA ASN A 962 -26.58 -22.15 35.68
C ASN A 962 -25.40 -22.93 36.26
N PHE A 963 -24.23 -22.83 35.61
CA PHE A 963 -23.02 -23.53 36.03
C PHE A 963 -22.55 -23.16 37.45
N TYR A 964 -22.86 -21.96 37.95
CA TYR A 964 -22.50 -21.56 39.31
C TYR A 964 -23.26 -22.34 40.40
N GLU A 965 -24.46 -22.86 40.10
CA GLU A 965 -25.22 -23.74 41.01
C GLU A 965 -24.74 -25.20 40.92
N MET A 966 -24.17 -25.61 39.77
CA MET A 966 -23.57 -26.93 39.57
C MET A 966 -22.21 -27.04 40.27
N ALA A 967 -21.36 -26.02 40.10
CA ALA A 967 -20.01 -25.93 40.66
C ALA A 967 -19.96 -24.96 41.85
N ARG A 968 -20.90 -25.14 42.79
CA ARG A 968 -21.05 -24.32 44.01
C ARG A 968 -19.97 -24.58 45.05
N HIS A 969 -19.92 -23.74 46.09
CA HIS A 969 -18.91 -23.82 47.15
C HIS A 969 -18.97 -25.16 47.92
N PRO A 970 -17.86 -25.93 48.08
CA PRO A 970 -17.89 -27.34 48.56
C PRO A 970 -18.44 -27.63 49.96
N TRP A 971 -18.78 -26.63 50.77
CA TRP A 971 -19.42 -26.81 52.09
C TRP A 971 -20.37 -25.66 52.47
N GLU A 972 -20.16 -24.45 51.94
CA GLU A 972 -21.10 -23.32 52.10
C GLU A 972 -22.29 -23.42 51.13
N ASP A 973 -22.25 -24.33 50.14
CA ASP A 973 -23.25 -24.53 49.07
C ASP A 973 -23.62 -23.27 48.25
N THR A 974 -22.86 -22.19 48.42
CA THR A 974 -23.10 -20.91 47.74
C THR A 974 -22.74 -20.99 46.25
N PRO A 975 -23.62 -20.52 45.33
CA PRO A 975 -23.37 -20.60 43.89
C PRO A 975 -22.40 -19.50 43.45
N SER A 976 -21.09 -19.72 43.67
CA SER A 976 -20.05 -18.73 43.42
C SER A 976 -18.72 -19.39 43.04
N SER A 977 -17.99 -18.76 42.11
CA SER A 977 -16.59 -19.11 41.82
C SER A 977 -15.60 -18.52 42.84
N TRP A 978 -16.06 -17.76 43.84
CA TRP A 978 -15.20 -17.13 44.84
C TRP A 978 -14.72 -18.16 45.88
N ARG A 979 -13.43 -18.52 45.79
CA ARG A 979 -12.81 -19.53 46.65
C ARG A 979 -12.52 -18.94 48.04
N ARG A 980 -13.23 -19.42 49.06
CA ARG A 980 -12.94 -19.10 50.48
C ARG A 980 -12.33 -20.31 51.19
N ASN A 981 -11.22 -20.06 51.89
CA ASN A 981 -10.73 -20.96 52.92
C ASN A 981 -11.49 -20.61 54.20
N GLY A 982 -12.63 -21.28 54.41
CA GLY A 982 -13.39 -21.21 55.65
C GLY A 982 -12.65 -21.90 56.79
N PHE A 983 -12.95 -21.51 58.02
CA PHE A 983 -12.48 -22.21 59.20
C PHE A 983 -13.29 -23.50 59.40
N THR A 984 -12.65 -24.59 59.83
CA THR A 984 -13.32 -25.84 60.22
C THR A 984 -14.41 -25.56 61.26
N GLU A 985 -15.63 -26.03 61.02
CA GLU A 985 -16.84 -25.67 61.77
C GLU A 985 -16.65 -25.73 63.30
N GLY A 986 -16.30 -26.90 63.84
CA GLY A 986 -16.06 -27.08 65.28
C GLY A 986 -14.84 -26.32 65.84
N SER A 987 -13.84 -26.00 65.00
CA SER A 987 -12.73 -25.13 65.41
C SER A 987 -13.17 -23.67 65.53
N LYS A 988 -14.04 -23.21 64.62
CA LYS A 988 -14.66 -21.88 64.71
C LYS A 988 -15.61 -21.81 65.91
N GLU A 989 -16.46 -22.81 66.11
CA GLU A 989 -17.41 -22.88 67.23
C GLU A 989 -16.67 -22.81 68.59
N TYR A 990 -15.64 -23.64 68.78
CA TYR A 990 -14.86 -23.64 70.02
C TYR A 990 -14.14 -22.31 70.25
N PHE A 991 -13.51 -21.74 69.21
CA PHE A 991 -12.86 -20.44 69.28
C PHE A 991 -13.85 -19.30 69.58
N GLU A 992 -15.02 -19.29 68.95
CA GLU A 992 -16.07 -18.28 69.17
C GLU A 992 -16.67 -18.40 70.58
N ALA A 993 -16.75 -19.62 71.14
CA ALA A 993 -17.17 -19.85 72.52
C ALA A 993 -16.12 -19.36 73.54
N GLN A 994 -14.83 -19.70 73.36
CA GLN A 994 -13.75 -19.17 74.20
C GLN A 994 -13.63 -17.65 74.10
N TYR A 995 -13.77 -17.08 72.89
CA TYR A 995 -13.75 -15.63 72.68
C TYR A 995 -14.87 -14.94 73.46
N LYS A 996 -16.11 -15.46 73.40
CA LYS A 996 -17.25 -14.90 74.16
C LYS A 996 -17.15 -15.10 75.67
N GLU A 997 -16.53 -16.18 76.12
CA GLU A 997 -16.18 -16.38 77.54
C GLU A 997 -15.16 -15.32 78.00
N ALA A 998 -14.06 -15.15 77.27
CA ALA A 998 -13.00 -14.20 77.59
C ALA A 998 -13.45 -12.73 77.46
N GLU A 999 -14.18 -12.37 76.40
CA GLU A 999 -14.79 -11.04 76.23
C GLU A 999 -15.66 -10.70 77.44
N ARG A 1000 -16.55 -11.62 77.85
CA ARG A 1000 -17.40 -11.39 79.02
C ARG A 1000 -16.61 -11.32 80.32
N ALA A 1001 -15.61 -12.18 80.51
CA ALA A 1001 -14.78 -12.19 81.71
C ALA A 1001 -13.96 -10.89 81.86
N VAL A 1002 -13.52 -10.30 80.74
CA VAL A 1002 -12.82 -9.01 80.73
C VAL A 1002 -13.77 -7.82 80.87
N TYR A 1003 -14.90 -7.79 80.15
CA TYR A 1003 -15.77 -6.60 80.15
C TYR A 1003 -16.86 -6.58 81.23
N ASP A 1004 -17.16 -7.69 81.92
CA ASP A 1004 -18.19 -7.77 82.98
C ASP A 1004 -17.78 -8.75 84.10
N GLU A 1005 -16.61 -8.52 84.71
CA GLU A 1005 -16.01 -9.33 85.79
C GLU A 1005 -16.99 -9.71 86.91
N GLU A 1006 -17.85 -8.77 87.34
CA GLU A 1006 -18.80 -8.95 88.44
C GLU A 1006 -20.15 -9.57 87.99
N GLY A 1007 -20.34 -9.81 86.70
CA GLY A 1007 -21.61 -10.33 86.14
C GLY A 1007 -22.78 -9.34 86.24
N SER A 1008 -22.48 -8.04 86.24
CA SER A 1008 -23.40 -6.91 86.39
C SER A 1008 -24.32 -6.68 85.19
N GLY A 1009 -23.93 -7.15 84.00
CA GLY A 1009 -24.61 -6.90 82.73
C GLY A 1009 -24.26 -5.56 82.06
N ALA A 1010 -23.26 -4.83 82.55
CA ALA A 1010 -22.78 -3.58 81.96
C ALA A 1010 -21.30 -3.67 81.55
N TYR A 1011 -20.98 -3.26 80.32
CA TYR A 1011 -19.60 -3.27 79.81
C TYR A 1011 -18.71 -2.25 80.55
N SER A 1012 -17.73 -2.74 81.30
CA SER A 1012 -16.65 -1.96 81.90
C SER A 1012 -15.45 -1.87 80.95
N TYR A 1013 -15.11 -0.66 80.52
CA TYR A 1013 -13.92 -0.39 79.72
C TYR A 1013 -12.63 -0.21 80.55
N TRP A 1014 -12.70 -0.42 81.87
CA TRP A 1014 -11.57 -0.32 82.80
C TRP A 1014 -11.49 -1.53 83.73
N PRO A 1015 -11.26 -2.75 83.20
CA PRO A 1015 -11.17 -3.96 84.00
C PRO A 1015 -9.93 -4.03 84.89
N SER A 1016 -9.97 -4.96 85.85
CA SER A 1016 -8.84 -5.28 86.70
C SER A 1016 -7.68 -5.88 85.89
N LYS A 1017 -6.45 -5.69 86.36
CA LYS A 1017 -5.26 -6.29 85.74
C LYS A 1017 -5.34 -7.82 85.73
N ASP A 1018 -5.93 -8.40 86.77
CA ASP A 1018 -6.03 -9.83 86.96
C ASP A 1018 -7.00 -10.45 85.94
N ALA A 1019 -8.09 -9.77 85.56
CA ALA A 1019 -8.98 -10.21 84.49
C ALA A 1019 -8.30 -10.15 83.11
N ILE A 1020 -7.62 -9.04 82.79
CA ILE A 1020 -6.90 -8.86 81.52
C ILE A 1020 -5.80 -9.92 81.31
N GLU A 1021 -5.05 -10.26 82.36
CA GLU A 1021 -3.95 -11.22 82.30
C GLU A 1021 -4.36 -12.67 82.62
N SER A 1022 -5.66 -12.93 82.86
CA SER A 1022 -6.14 -14.28 83.19
C SER A 1022 -6.08 -15.24 82.00
N THR A 1023 -5.50 -16.42 82.22
CA THR A 1023 -5.46 -17.52 81.24
C THR A 1023 -6.48 -18.61 81.54
N HIS A 1024 -7.48 -18.32 82.38
CA HIS A 1024 -8.37 -19.32 82.98
C HIS A 1024 -9.74 -19.39 82.25
N SER A 1025 -9.81 -20.20 81.18
CA SER A 1025 -11.09 -20.60 80.57
C SER A 1025 -11.70 -21.77 81.35
N GLU A 1026 -12.95 -21.63 81.84
CA GLU A 1026 -13.68 -22.76 82.39
C GLU A 1026 -14.01 -23.78 81.30
N VAL A 1027 -14.29 -23.32 80.07
CA VAL A 1027 -14.53 -24.19 78.90
C VAL A 1027 -13.34 -25.12 78.66
N GLU A 1028 -12.12 -24.61 78.72
CA GLU A 1028 -10.90 -25.41 78.49
C GLU A 1028 -10.62 -26.38 79.64
N GLU A 1029 -10.63 -25.94 80.90
CA GLU A 1029 -10.33 -26.84 82.03
C GLU A 1029 -11.41 -27.93 82.18
N ARG A 1030 -12.68 -27.58 81.96
CA ARG A 1030 -13.80 -28.53 81.94
C ARG A 1030 -13.70 -29.48 80.76
N GLY A 1031 -13.25 -29.01 79.59
CA GLY A 1031 -12.96 -29.84 78.41
C GLY A 1031 -11.86 -30.86 78.68
N ALA A 1032 -10.73 -30.42 79.23
CA ALA A 1032 -9.60 -31.28 79.59
C ALA A 1032 -10.00 -32.36 80.62
N ARG A 1033 -10.65 -31.98 81.72
CA ARG A 1033 -11.18 -32.90 82.74
C ARG A 1033 -12.21 -33.90 82.16
N LEU A 1034 -13.00 -33.48 81.16
CA LEU A 1034 -13.98 -34.35 80.50
C LEU A 1034 -13.32 -35.34 79.54
N LEU A 1035 -12.27 -34.92 78.82
CA LEU A 1035 -11.42 -35.80 77.99
C LEU A 1035 -10.66 -36.82 78.84
N GLU A 1036 -10.07 -36.40 79.97
CA GLU A 1036 -9.43 -37.31 80.92
C GLU A 1036 -10.42 -38.38 81.41
N LYS A 1037 -11.60 -37.95 81.86
CA LYS A 1037 -12.65 -38.85 82.37
C LYS A 1037 -13.21 -39.81 81.31
N ARG A 1038 -13.35 -39.39 80.05
CA ARG A 1038 -14.01 -40.19 78.98
C ARG A 1038 -13.07 -40.94 78.05
N LEU A 1039 -11.99 -40.31 77.59
CA LEU A 1039 -11.08 -40.94 76.61
C LEU A 1039 -9.97 -41.69 77.32
N TYR A 1040 -9.11 -40.97 78.05
CA TYR A 1040 -7.95 -41.56 78.71
C TYR A 1040 -8.37 -42.54 79.83
N GLY A 1041 -9.43 -42.22 80.58
CA GLY A 1041 -10.00 -43.07 81.61
C GLY A 1041 -10.66 -44.36 81.10
N GLU A 1042 -11.02 -44.47 79.81
CA GLU A 1042 -11.43 -45.74 79.18
C GLU A 1042 -10.21 -46.48 78.61
N LEU A 1043 -9.27 -45.77 77.97
CA LEU A 1043 -8.03 -46.36 77.42
C LEU A 1043 -7.17 -47.03 78.51
N GLU A 1044 -6.99 -46.40 79.68
CA GLU A 1044 -6.29 -47.01 80.83
C GLU A 1044 -7.08 -48.16 81.49
N ARG A 1045 -8.39 -48.29 81.21
CA ARG A 1045 -9.16 -49.49 81.57
C ARG A 1045 -8.94 -50.62 80.57
N ALA A 1046 -8.97 -50.35 79.27
CA ALA A 1046 -8.69 -51.33 78.22
C ALA A 1046 -7.23 -51.88 78.29
N LYS A 1047 -6.27 -50.99 78.55
CA LYS A 1047 -4.83 -51.30 78.74
C LYS A 1047 -4.55 -52.40 79.76
N ARG A 1048 -5.44 -52.63 80.73
CA ARG A 1048 -5.30 -53.69 81.75
C ARG A 1048 -5.31 -55.10 81.17
N GLY A 1049 -5.80 -55.29 79.94
CA GLY A 1049 -5.75 -56.56 79.21
C GLY A 1049 -4.49 -56.78 78.35
N VAL A 1050 -3.59 -55.79 78.24
CA VAL A 1050 -2.41 -55.84 77.36
C VAL A 1050 -1.26 -56.58 78.03
N GLU A 1051 -0.55 -57.42 77.26
CA GLU A 1051 0.51 -58.28 77.77
C GLU A 1051 1.63 -57.49 78.48
N PRO A 1052 2.21 -58.01 79.58
CA PRO A 1052 3.21 -57.28 80.37
C PRO A 1052 4.47 -56.88 79.58
N TRP A 1053 4.84 -57.63 78.54
CA TRP A 1053 6.00 -57.31 77.70
C TRP A 1053 5.69 -56.14 76.75
N ALA A 1054 4.51 -56.10 76.14
CA ALA A 1054 4.09 -55.04 75.22
C ALA A 1054 3.86 -53.72 75.98
N SER A 1055 3.24 -53.80 77.15
CA SER A 1055 3.09 -52.66 78.07
C SER A 1055 4.45 -52.09 78.47
N LYS A 1056 5.39 -52.92 78.94
CA LYS A 1056 6.76 -52.49 79.31
C LYS A 1056 7.62 -52.03 78.14
N LEU A 1057 7.37 -52.54 76.93
CA LEU A 1057 8.06 -52.07 75.73
C LEU A 1057 7.57 -50.67 75.33
N ARG A 1058 6.25 -50.42 75.37
CA ARG A 1058 5.68 -49.08 75.13
C ARG A 1058 6.08 -48.10 76.24
N GLU A 1059 6.12 -48.53 77.49
CA GLU A 1059 6.65 -47.74 78.62
C GLU A 1059 8.11 -47.32 78.38
N LYS A 1060 9.00 -48.26 78.04
CA LYS A 1060 10.39 -47.96 77.67
C LYS A 1060 10.54 -47.12 76.40
N ALA A 1061 9.60 -47.20 75.46
CA ALA A 1061 9.58 -46.36 74.27
C ALA A 1061 9.17 -44.91 74.59
N LEU A 1062 8.18 -44.72 75.48
CA LEU A 1062 7.80 -43.41 76.02
C LEU A 1062 8.91 -42.79 76.88
N GLU A 1063 9.67 -43.61 77.62
CA GLU A 1063 10.91 -43.19 78.31
C GLU A 1063 12.11 -42.97 77.38
N GLY A 1064 12.05 -43.38 76.11
CA GLY A 1064 13.15 -43.30 75.14
C GLY A 1064 14.34 -44.25 75.38
N LYS A 1065 14.20 -45.29 76.23
CA LYS A 1065 15.31 -46.14 76.71
C LYS A 1065 15.24 -47.58 76.19
N LEU A 1066 15.30 -47.73 74.86
CA LEU A 1066 15.28 -49.04 74.19
C LEU A 1066 16.71 -49.63 74.09
N GLN A 1067 17.02 -50.58 74.95
CA GLN A 1067 18.32 -51.29 74.98
C GLN A 1067 18.39 -52.42 73.94
N TYR A 1068 18.44 -52.07 72.66
CA TYR A 1068 18.73 -53.02 71.59
C TYR A 1068 20.24 -53.18 71.36
N ARG A 1069 20.65 -54.33 70.82
CA ARG A 1069 22.01 -54.54 70.31
C ARG A 1069 22.07 -54.05 68.86
N VAL A 1070 23.22 -53.54 68.44
CA VAL A 1070 23.47 -53.13 67.06
C VAL A 1070 23.93 -54.36 66.28
N GLU A 1071 23.12 -54.78 65.30
CA GLU A 1071 23.53 -55.80 64.34
C GLU A 1071 24.56 -55.22 63.36
N ILE A 1072 25.55 -56.03 62.97
CA ILE A 1072 26.65 -55.61 62.10
C ILE A 1072 26.61 -56.46 60.82
N ALA A 1073 26.23 -55.84 59.70
CA ALA A 1073 26.24 -56.47 58.38
C ALA A 1073 27.64 -57.03 58.04
N THR A 1074 27.66 -58.24 57.48
CA THR A 1074 28.87 -58.97 57.08
C THR A 1074 29.56 -58.31 55.88
N GLN A 1075 30.82 -58.66 55.59
CA GLN A 1075 31.53 -58.04 54.46
C GLN A 1075 30.96 -58.43 53.09
N GLU A 1076 30.30 -59.58 52.96
CA GLU A 1076 29.55 -59.94 51.75
C GLU A 1076 28.42 -58.92 51.54
N GLU A 1077 27.52 -58.78 52.52
CA GLU A 1077 26.40 -57.82 52.49
C GLU A 1077 26.86 -56.35 52.40
N LYS A 1078 28.08 -56.01 52.84
CA LYS A 1078 28.51 -54.62 53.06
C LYS A 1078 29.55 -54.08 52.06
N ILE A 1079 30.37 -54.94 51.46
CA ILE A 1079 31.50 -54.53 50.60
C ILE A 1079 31.42 -55.20 49.22
N TYR A 1080 30.91 -56.43 49.14
CA TYR A 1080 30.81 -57.20 47.89
C TYR A 1080 29.39 -57.26 47.30
N ASP A 1081 28.37 -56.83 48.04
CA ASP A 1081 27.00 -56.66 47.55
C ASP A 1081 26.92 -55.61 46.44
N ASP A 1082 26.24 -55.93 45.33
CA ASP A 1082 26.14 -55.09 44.12
C ASP A 1082 25.48 -53.72 44.37
N GLU A 1083 24.62 -53.61 45.38
CA GLU A 1083 23.88 -52.37 45.67
C GLU A 1083 24.22 -51.79 47.04
N TYR A 1084 24.17 -52.59 48.10
CA TYR A 1084 24.16 -52.12 49.48
C TYR A 1084 25.50 -51.50 49.91
N TYR A 1085 26.61 -51.84 49.24
CA TYR A 1085 27.92 -51.21 49.46
C TYR A 1085 27.90 -49.68 49.31
N ARG A 1086 27.00 -49.12 48.47
CA ARG A 1086 26.90 -47.67 48.20
C ARG A 1086 26.55 -46.84 49.43
N TRP A 1087 25.98 -47.45 50.47
CA TRP A 1087 25.64 -46.82 51.75
C TRP A 1087 26.80 -46.77 52.75
N PHE A 1088 27.92 -47.45 52.45
CA PHE A 1088 29.05 -47.61 53.37
C PHE A 1088 30.39 -47.10 52.82
N ILE A 1089 30.46 -46.75 51.54
CA ILE A 1089 31.57 -46.00 50.96
C ILE A 1089 31.57 -44.56 51.45
N THR A 1090 32.75 -43.95 51.59
CA THR A 1090 32.89 -42.52 51.88
C THR A 1090 32.87 -41.73 50.58
N PRO A 1091 31.92 -40.81 50.33
CA PRO A 1091 31.91 -39.99 49.12
C PRO A 1091 33.22 -39.23 48.93
N GLY A 1092 33.76 -39.24 47.71
CA GLY A 1092 35.08 -38.70 47.38
C GLY A 1092 36.26 -39.65 47.58
N HIS A 1093 36.09 -40.79 48.27
CA HIS A 1093 37.11 -41.84 48.34
C HIS A 1093 36.71 -43.07 47.50
N HIS A 1094 37.10 -43.07 46.23
CA HIS A 1094 36.99 -44.25 45.37
C HIS A 1094 38.15 -45.21 45.67
N PRO A 1095 37.94 -46.41 46.26
CA PRO A 1095 39.01 -47.20 46.88
C PRO A 1095 40.01 -47.81 45.89
N ASN A 1096 39.60 -48.08 44.64
CA ASN A 1096 40.53 -48.36 43.54
C ASN A 1096 40.05 -47.67 42.25
N PRO A 1097 40.46 -46.42 41.97
CA PRO A 1097 39.96 -45.65 40.82
C PRO A 1097 40.46 -46.15 39.46
N SER A 1098 41.40 -47.10 39.43
CA SER A 1098 41.84 -47.76 38.20
C SER A 1098 40.98 -48.96 37.80
N GLY A 1099 40.16 -49.49 38.71
CA GLY A 1099 39.46 -50.78 38.57
C GLY A 1099 40.36 -52.02 38.55
N LEU A 1100 41.68 -51.87 38.33
CA LEU A 1100 42.60 -52.99 38.09
C LEU A 1100 43.37 -53.38 39.35
N THR A 1101 43.30 -54.66 39.72
CA THR A 1101 44.09 -55.26 40.81
C THR A 1101 45.44 -55.76 40.30
N LEU A 1102 46.38 -54.84 40.08
CA LEU A 1102 47.72 -55.14 39.54
C LEU A 1102 48.56 -56.01 40.50
N GLY A 1103 48.49 -57.34 40.32
CA GLY A 1103 49.15 -58.34 41.14
C GLY A 1103 50.67 -58.36 40.98
N ARG A 1104 51.40 -57.67 41.88
CA ARG A 1104 52.88 -57.72 41.94
C ARG A 1104 53.40 -59.14 42.25
N LYS A 1105 54.03 -59.77 41.25
CA LYS A 1105 55.09 -60.78 41.50
C LYS A 1105 56.47 -60.11 41.44
N LYS A 1106 57.29 -60.43 42.45
CA LYS A 1106 58.72 -60.09 42.56
C LYS A 1106 59.51 -60.75 41.41
N THR A 1107 60.61 -60.22 40.86
CA THR A 1107 61.32 -58.92 40.94
C THR A 1107 62.44 -58.92 39.88
N SER A 1108 62.57 -57.89 39.04
CA SER A 1108 63.85 -57.35 38.48
C SER A 1108 63.63 -56.39 37.31
N ALA A 1109 64.62 -55.53 37.04
CA ALA A 1109 64.78 -54.63 35.90
C ALA A 1109 63.70 -53.54 35.66
N LYS A 1110 64.14 -52.37 35.16
CA LYS A 1110 63.27 -51.32 34.60
C LYS A 1110 63.32 -51.40 33.07
N SER A 1111 62.20 -51.30 32.37
CA SER A 1111 62.18 -50.80 30.98
C SER A 1111 61.92 -49.28 30.98
N ASN A 1112 62.05 -48.62 29.82
CA ASN A 1112 61.81 -47.18 29.71
C ASN A 1112 60.33 -46.81 29.54
N GLU A 1113 59.47 -47.78 29.18
CA GLU A 1113 58.12 -47.53 28.65
C GLU A 1113 57.18 -46.92 29.70
N ASP A 1114 57.25 -47.37 30.96
CA ASP A 1114 56.50 -46.78 32.09
C ASP A 1114 56.75 -45.26 32.22
N ARG A 1115 57.96 -44.82 31.89
CA ARG A 1115 58.40 -43.42 32.04
C ARG A 1115 57.88 -42.51 30.92
N GLU A 1116 57.57 -43.07 29.75
CA GLU A 1116 56.90 -42.37 28.67
C GLU A 1116 55.39 -42.25 28.96
N LEU A 1117 54.80 -43.25 29.61
CA LEU A 1117 53.40 -43.21 30.06
C LEU A 1117 53.15 -42.14 31.14
N GLU A 1118 54.05 -41.97 32.11
CA GLU A 1118 53.98 -40.88 33.10
C GLU A 1118 54.08 -39.48 32.44
N GLN A 1119 54.86 -39.34 31.36
CA GLN A 1119 54.93 -38.08 30.59
C GLN A 1119 53.68 -37.83 29.74
N PHE A 1120 53.05 -38.89 29.22
CA PHE A 1120 51.79 -38.80 28.48
C PHE A 1120 50.61 -38.41 29.39
N LEU A 1121 50.53 -38.97 30.60
CA LEU A 1121 49.48 -38.62 31.57
C LEU A 1121 49.66 -37.21 32.16
N SER A 1122 50.88 -36.78 32.42
CA SER A 1122 51.13 -35.41 32.91
C SER A 1122 50.89 -34.32 31.85
N THR A 1123 50.97 -34.64 30.56
CA THR A 1123 50.56 -33.73 29.46
C THR A 1123 49.04 -33.71 29.23
N LEU A 1124 48.30 -34.76 29.60
CA LEU A 1124 46.83 -34.78 29.54
C LEU A 1124 46.15 -33.98 30.66
N ILE A 1125 46.76 -33.88 31.85
CA ILE A 1125 46.22 -33.13 33.00
C ILE A 1125 46.48 -31.62 32.86
N ALA A 1126 47.53 -31.23 32.14
CA ALA A 1126 47.83 -29.83 31.79
C ALA A 1126 46.96 -29.38 30.60
N GLY A 1127 45.68 -29.09 30.87
CA GLY A 1127 44.62 -28.96 29.87
C GLY A 1127 44.93 -28.03 28.68
N GLY A 1128 44.84 -28.59 27.47
CA GLY A 1128 44.90 -27.85 26.21
C GLY A 1128 44.65 -28.75 25.00
N THR A 1129 43.43 -28.70 24.45
CA THR A 1129 43.21 -29.15 23.06
C THR A 1129 43.78 -28.11 22.09
N PRO A 1130 44.29 -28.55 20.94
CA PRO A 1130 43.51 -28.27 19.75
C PRO A 1130 43.46 -29.40 18.70
N ASN A 1131 42.36 -29.37 17.94
CA ASN A 1131 42.22 -29.74 16.53
C ASN A 1131 42.19 -31.22 16.05
N GLU A 1132 41.02 -31.52 15.48
CA GLU A 1132 40.82 -31.98 14.08
C GLU A 1132 40.87 -33.49 13.69
N ALA A 1133 39.66 -33.96 13.31
CA ALA A 1133 39.32 -34.52 12.00
C ALA A 1133 39.55 -36.03 11.66
N LEU A 1134 38.41 -36.73 11.56
CA LEU A 1134 37.92 -37.52 10.41
C LEU A 1134 38.74 -38.71 9.84
N GLY A 1135 38.14 -39.91 9.91
CA GLY A 1135 38.53 -41.11 9.14
C GLY A 1135 38.06 -42.42 9.81
N ASN A 1136 36.88 -43.01 9.61
CA ASN A 1136 35.95 -43.22 8.47
C ASN A 1136 36.23 -44.48 7.61
N SER A 1137 35.59 -45.61 7.95
CA SER A 1137 35.37 -46.76 7.04
C SER A 1137 34.27 -47.73 7.52
N ASN A 1138 33.19 -47.86 6.72
CA ASN A 1138 32.25 -49.01 6.62
C ASN A 1138 32.97 -50.25 6.04
N PRO A 1139 32.42 -51.50 5.98
CA PRO A 1139 31.01 -51.90 5.65
C PRO A 1139 30.42 -53.06 6.48
N ASP A 1140 29.30 -53.73 6.18
CA ASP A 1140 27.92 -53.43 5.67
C ASP A 1140 27.07 -54.73 5.95
N ASP A 1141 25.95 -54.98 5.24
CA ASP A 1141 25.01 -56.15 5.28
C ASP A 1141 24.12 -56.27 6.57
N ALA A 1142 22.77 -56.24 6.59
CA ALA A 1142 21.66 -56.72 5.72
C ALA A 1142 21.33 -58.24 5.91
N GLU A 1143 20.12 -58.82 5.74
CA GLU A 1143 18.77 -58.51 5.21
C GLU A 1143 17.69 -59.26 6.09
N ASP A 1144 16.36 -59.05 6.20
CA ASP A 1144 15.37 -57.94 5.99
C ASP A 1144 14.00 -58.40 6.65
N VAL A 1145 12.81 -58.17 6.05
CA VAL A 1145 11.48 -58.88 6.22
C VAL A 1145 10.35 -58.30 7.13
N GLU A 1146 9.41 -57.57 6.47
CA GLU A 1146 7.92 -57.68 6.42
C GLU A 1146 6.96 -57.72 7.67
N SER A 1147 5.98 -56.78 7.66
CA SER A 1147 4.49 -56.97 7.82
C SER A 1147 3.86 -57.33 9.21
N GLU A 1148 2.57 -57.07 9.53
CA GLU A 1148 1.51 -56.17 9.00
C GLU A 1148 0.35 -55.95 10.03
N PHE A 1149 -0.51 -54.94 9.79
CA PHE A 1149 -1.93 -54.78 10.20
C PHE A 1149 -2.40 -54.49 11.66
N LEU A 1150 -2.91 -53.26 11.82
CA LEU A 1150 -4.18 -52.78 12.45
C LEU A 1150 -4.49 -52.81 13.97
N ASP A 1151 -4.68 -51.58 14.48
CA ASP A 1151 -5.90 -50.99 15.11
C ASP A 1151 -6.15 -50.85 16.63
N SER A 1152 -6.74 -49.68 16.91
CA SER A 1152 -7.59 -49.23 18.04
C SER A 1152 -6.99 -48.59 19.31
N ASP A 1153 -7.50 -47.38 19.56
CA ASP A 1153 -7.89 -46.73 20.82
C ASP A 1153 -6.87 -46.22 21.88
N THR A 1154 -6.69 -44.89 21.83
CA THR A 1154 -6.74 -43.89 22.94
C THR A 1154 -5.96 -44.10 24.25
N LEU A 1155 -5.17 -43.08 24.64
CA LEU A 1155 -5.27 -42.41 25.95
C LEU A 1155 -4.42 -41.12 26.04
N ASP A 1156 -4.76 -40.25 27.00
CA ASP A 1156 -4.15 -38.92 27.18
C ASP A 1156 -2.77 -38.92 27.88
N PRO A 1157 -1.85 -38.01 27.51
CA PRO A 1157 -0.65 -37.73 28.28
C PRO A 1157 -0.90 -36.63 29.34
N VAL A 1158 -1.30 -37.03 30.56
CA VAL A 1158 -1.24 -36.14 31.73
C VAL A 1158 0.24 -35.79 32.01
N ARG A 1159 0.56 -34.52 32.19
CA ARG A 1159 1.93 -34.07 32.52
C ARG A 1159 1.99 -33.35 33.86
N GLU A 1160 3.04 -33.62 34.62
CA GLU A 1160 3.20 -33.23 36.01
C GLU A 1160 3.49 -31.73 36.20
N LYS A 1161 3.26 -31.24 37.42
CA LYS A 1161 3.84 -29.99 37.91
C LYS A 1161 5.05 -30.30 38.80
N PRO A 1162 6.22 -29.68 38.57
CA PRO A 1162 7.22 -29.52 39.61
C PRO A 1162 6.87 -28.31 40.51
N ASN A 1163 7.27 -28.37 41.77
CA ASN A 1163 7.52 -27.19 42.61
C ASN A 1163 8.88 -26.57 42.15
N GLU A 1164 9.36 -25.39 42.55
CA GLU A 1164 9.50 -24.85 43.91
C GLU A 1164 9.61 -23.31 43.93
N GLU A 1165 9.39 -22.77 45.13
CA GLU A 1165 9.91 -21.52 45.72
C GLU A 1165 10.27 -20.30 44.85
N LEU A 1166 9.64 -19.17 45.19
CA LEU A 1166 10.35 -17.89 45.32
C LEU A 1166 9.81 -17.10 46.52
N VAL A 1167 10.69 -16.34 47.19
CA VAL A 1167 10.41 -15.65 48.46
C VAL A 1167 9.70 -14.33 48.20
N ASP A 1168 8.61 -14.07 48.94
CA ASP A 1168 7.85 -12.83 48.88
C ASP A 1168 8.15 -11.93 50.10
N PRO A 1169 8.68 -10.70 49.94
CA PRO A 1169 9.12 -9.87 51.06
C PRO A 1169 8.20 -8.67 51.34
N THR A 1170 7.32 -8.76 52.35
CA THR A 1170 6.82 -7.57 53.06
C THR A 1170 6.54 -7.87 54.52
N ASN A 1171 7.28 -7.21 55.41
CA ASN A 1171 6.82 -6.90 56.76
C ASN A 1171 6.91 -5.38 56.96
N GLU A 1172 5.76 -4.77 57.22
CA GLU A 1172 5.56 -3.55 58.03
C GLU A 1172 6.52 -2.35 57.89
N LEU A 1173 5.97 -1.26 57.36
CA LEU A 1173 6.00 0.04 58.04
C LEU A 1173 4.55 0.53 58.23
N PRO A 1174 4.27 1.37 59.25
CA PRO A 1174 3.10 2.24 59.27
C PRO A 1174 3.22 3.40 58.27
#